data_AF-A0A9P0D4G2-F1
#
_entry.id   AF-A0A9P0D4G2-F1
#
_cell.length_a   1.000
_cell.length_b   1.000
_cell.length_c   1.000
_cell.angle_alpha   90.00
_cell.angle_beta   90.00
_cell.angle_gamma   90.00
#
_symmetry.space_group_name_H-M   'P 1'
#
loop_
_entity.id
_entity.type
_entity.pdbx_description
1 polymer ?
#
loop_
_entity_poly.entity_id
_entity_poly.type
_entity_poly.pdbx_seq_one_letter_code
_entity_poly.pdbx_strand_id
1 'polypeptide(L)'
;MYQESKRKDFPDFFSEKGPIAIDVTPLNFGNTTYWMTSLASKGNESSFQPQLKPYNDNDVGLVDCEDVDENYDIILTKTGKFMTSFYVPSSLLSYIVGAKASRLRSLEQTTNTQIKVPKPNEKGNVKVTGDTERKVASARTQISMIVMQRKDKLSISHFVSIPMVSDEIKLKLKRFQERILSDPSRGVTESLFQKPEKLHLTISTLTLVDEEEVATAKKVLTTCYEEYISKLFKRDKHYKIHLKGLEIMNDDPTSVNVLYGNVHMDNEEHNEHFQNISDTIAEYFYKSGLSRKQYDRVKLHVTLMNSSFRKPEEKQESFDAVDILKNFKDYYFGSVDFKNIHLSIRFTGRDEYYEAAIMSQRESLVISDYILNQQVCDYCHKYLSVTPVRVYPNRRIKCGRCSTTSKEEDIGVDSMYNQIARISFFKCINKFDGCTQLLGISEVVEHEKICLSKKHAKTEDTTETTNISDQNDAISIAQNVSVLDDVVLLNDSQTINETSANITEIVEEPNDVTNKTQKLVHCLPLMGSSEVQLMNDTELIKLLQADPKVTERDVPGLCVVVLFYSKYCPFSTIAAPHYNALPRAFPDVKLVAINAMMYHLFNTQNGIVGVPSLLLFHNGRSVGKFNGSEYTLEKFSQFIYKHTGIPAVESVAVTSADFAGPVTNIPAKDYDLFLILSWFFIILCGGYYFTKSRWWKWIIESVQSNWRDSEVHAQHEHLD
;
A
#
# COMPACT_ATOMS: atom_id res chain seq x y z
N MET A 1 -57.50 52.81 -1.58
CA MET A 1 -57.76 51.93 -2.73
C MET A 1 -56.60 50.94 -2.78
N TYR A 2 -56.83 49.66 -2.45
CA TYR A 2 -57.02 48.58 -3.44
C TYR A 2 -55.84 48.52 -4.45
N GLN A 3 -55.13 47.42 -4.72
CA GLN A 3 -55.21 46.02 -4.30
C GLN A 3 -53.94 45.30 -4.84
N GLU A 4 -53.57 44.20 -4.17
CA GLU A 4 -52.85 42.98 -4.59
C GLU A 4 -52.46 42.73 -6.08
N SER A 5 -51.25 42.18 -6.32
CA SER A 5 -51.09 40.74 -6.61
C SER A 5 -49.63 40.24 -6.58
N LYS A 6 -49.45 39.13 -5.85
CA LYS A 6 -48.25 38.27 -5.61
C LYS A 6 -47.80 37.52 -6.87
N ARG A 7 -46.53 37.07 -7.01
CA ARG A 7 -45.90 35.82 -6.47
C ARG A 7 -44.47 35.73 -7.05
N LYS A 8 -43.43 35.08 -6.48
CA LYS A 8 -43.28 34.20 -5.30
C LYS A 8 -41.77 34.08 -4.96
N ASP A 9 -41.45 34.23 -3.68
CA ASP A 9 -40.16 33.89 -3.07
C ASP A 9 -39.99 32.37 -2.92
N PHE A 10 -38.74 31.89 -3.03
CA PHE A 10 -38.31 30.56 -2.60
C PHE A 10 -38.00 30.60 -1.09
N PRO A 11 -38.39 29.57 -0.30
CA PRO A 11 -38.21 29.57 1.16
C PRO A 11 -36.77 29.28 1.59
N ASP A 12 -36.33 30.07 2.58
CA ASP A 12 -35.10 29.99 3.35
C ASP A 12 -35.11 28.72 4.24
N PHE A 13 -34.15 27.80 4.03
CA PHE A 13 -34.12 26.48 4.67
C PHE A 13 -33.18 26.42 5.90
N PHE A 14 -32.63 27.55 6.37
CA PHE A 14 -31.59 27.55 7.43
C PHE A 14 -31.93 28.25 8.75
N SER A 15 -33.18 28.60 9.04
CA SER A 15 -33.47 29.38 10.26
C SER A 15 -34.74 28.98 11.03
N GLU A 16 -34.81 27.76 11.57
CA GLU A 16 -35.82 27.41 12.61
C GLU A 16 -35.26 26.66 13.82
N LYS A 17 -34.11 27.09 14.35
CA LYS A 17 -33.84 26.95 15.79
C LYS A 17 -33.31 28.27 16.31
N GLY A 18 -34.08 28.91 17.18
CA GLY A 18 -33.66 30.12 17.90
C GLY A 18 -32.36 29.91 18.69
N PRO A 19 -31.77 30.98 19.25
CA PRO A 19 -30.47 30.90 19.92
C PRO A 19 -30.49 29.81 21.00
N ILE A 20 -29.48 28.94 20.94
CA ILE A 20 -29.23 27.89 21.93
C ILE A 20 -29.19 28.56 23.31
N ALA A 21 -29.98 28.07 24.26
CA ALA A 21 -29.91 28.53 25.64
C ALA A 21 -28.52 28.19 26.19
N ILE A 22 -27.71 29.23 26.34
CA ILE A 22 -26.33 29.18 26.82
C ILE A 22 -26.38 29.57 28.30
N ASP A 23 -25.89 28.70 29.17
CA ASP A 23 -25.65 29.08 30.56
C ASP A 23 -24.21 29.60 30.67
N VAL A 24 -24.07 30.84 31.16
CA VAL A 24 -22.78 31.54 31.23
C VAL A 24 -22.37 31.66 32.68
N THR A 25 -21.23 31.05 33.03
CA THR A 25 -20.66 31.16 34.38
C THR A 25 -19.39 32.02 34.36
N PRO A 26 -19.29 33.05 35.22
CA PRO A 26 -18.06 33.84 35.35
C PRO A 26 -16.99 33.07 36.13
N LEU A 27 -15.79 33.02 35.55
CA LEU A 27 -14.56 32.55 36.18
C LEU A 27 -13.59 33.72 36.35
N ASN A 28 -13.33 34.11 37.59
CA ASN A 28 -12.38 35.18 37.90
C ASN A 28 -10.98 34.60 38.10
N PHE A 29 -10.02 35.10 37.32
CA PHE A 29 -8.58 34.86 37.55
C PHE A 29 -7.87 36.20 37.70
N GLY A 30 -7.43 36.50 38.92
CA GLY A 30 -6.86 37.81 39.26
C GLY A 30 -7.84 38.95 38.99
N ASN A 31 -7.38 40.05 38.39
CA ASN A 31 -8.22 41.22 38.06
C ASN A 31 -9.06 41.04 36.78
N THR A 32 -9.13 39.84 36.21
CA THR A 32 -9.83 39.61 34.93
C THR A 32 -10.90 38.53 35.07
N THR A 33 -12.12 38.86 34.65
CA THR A 33 -13.27 37.94 34.60
C THR A 33 -13.38 37.32 33.22
N TYR A 34 -13.30 36.00 33.16
CA TYR A 34 -13.57 35.20 31.97
C TYR A 34 -14.98 34.62 32.07
N TRP A 35 -15.67 34.49 30.94
CA TRP A 35 -17.03 33.95 30.89
C TRP A 35 -17.00 32.63 30.14
N MET A 36 -17.30 31.54 30.84
CA MET A 36 -17.33 30.20 30.25
C MET A 36 -18.78 29.85 29.90
N THR A 37 -19.00 29.36 28.69
CA THR A 37 -20.28 28.87 28.20
C THR A 37 -20.26 27.35 28.16
N SER A 38 -21.27 26.68 28.71
CA SER A 38 -21.44 25.23 28.57
C SER A 38 -22.75 24.89 27.86
N LEU A 39 -22.70 23.85 27.01
CA LEU A 39 -23.85 23.33 26.29
C LEU A 39 -24.44 22.13 27.06
N ALA A 40 -25.75 22.16 27.34
CA ALA A 40 -26.46 21.03 27.92
C ALA A 40 -26.50 19.85 26.92
N SER A 41 -25.86 18.74 27.29
CA SER A 41 -25.70 17.53 26.46
C SER A 41 -26.99 16.70 26.41
N LYS A 42 -27.31 16.15 25.21
CA LYS A 42 -27.73 14.73 25.06
C LYS A 42 -27.76 14.25 23.58
N GLY A 43 -26.96 13.22 23.28
CA GLY A 43 -27.45 11.95 22.73
C GLY A 43 -27.34 11.61 21.22
N ASN A 44 -26.33 10.77 20.92
CA ASN A 44 -26.27 9.64 19.97
C ASN A 44 -25.89 9.77 18.47
N GLU A 45 -24.96 8.86 18.13
CA GLU A 45 -24.27 8.57 16.88
C GLU A 45 -25.13 7.79 15.86
N SER A 46 -24.78 7.88 14.57
CA SER A 46 -24.61 6.68 13.72
C SER A 46 -23.74 6.99 12.49
N SER A 47 -22.98 5.97 12.10
CA SER A 47 -21.77 5.99 11.30
C SER A 47 -21.97 5.28 9.97
N PHE A 48 -21.46 5.85 8.87
CA PHE A 48 -21.29 5.13 7.60
C PHE A 48 -19.99 5.58 6.91
N GLN A 49 -19.08 4.62 6.72
CA GLN A 49 -17.87 4.75 5.88
C GLN A 49 -18.12 4.04 4.54
N PRO A 50 -17.76 4.66 3.41
CA PRO A 50 -17.39 3.92 2.20
C PRO A 50 -15.93 4.18 1.79
N GLN A 51 -15.26 3.10 1.42
CA GLN A 51 -13.89 3.03 0.93
C GLN A 51 -13.78 3.33 -0.57
N LEU A 52 -12.69 3.98 -1.00
CA LEU A 52 -12.27 4.08 -2.42
C LEU A 52 -10.77 3.73 -2.56
N LYS A 53 -10.42 3.14 -3.72
CA LYS A 53 -9.17 2.40 -4.03
C LYS A 53 -8.01 3.29 -4.55
N PRO A 54 -6.73 2.87 -4.38
CA PRO A 54 -5.55 3.61 -4.81
C PRO A 54 -5.09 3.32 -6.26
N TYR A 55 -4.30 4.26 -6.79
CA TYR A 55 -3.73 4.36 -8.14
C TYR A 55 -2.51 3.45 -8.36
N ASN A 56 -2.39 2.87 -9.57
CA ASN A 56 -1.33 1.96 -10.01
C ASN A 56 -0.25 2.71 -10.82
N ASP A 57 1.00 2.63 -10.39
CA ASP A 57 2.17 2.70 -11.28
C ASP A 57 2.82 1.32 -11.24
N ASN A 58 2.48 0.42 -12.18
CA ASN A 58 3.05 -0.93 -12.37
C ASN A 58 3.71 -1.55 -11.11
N ASP A 59 2.90 -1.76 -10.07
CA ASP A 59 3.28 -2.43 -8.83
C ASP A 59 3.04 -3.93 -8.99
N VAL A 60 4.02 -4.66 -9.52
CA VAL A 60 4.15 -6.10 -9.25
C VAL A 60 5.57 -6.39 -8.78
N GLY A 61 5.98 -5.71 -7.71
CA GLY A 61 7.10 -6.12 -6.88
C GLY A 61 6.60 -7.05 -5.77
N LEU A 62 7.05 -8.30 -5.76
CA LEU A 62 6.81 -9.23 -4.66
C LEU A 62 7.33 -8.65 -3.35
N VAL A 63 6.53 -8.72 -2.28
CA VAL A 63 7.05 -8.63 -0.92
C VAL A 63 7.77 -9.94 -0.66
N ASP A 64 9.08 -9.94 -0.79
CA ASP A 64 9.90 -11.05 -0.36
C ASP A 64 9.89 -11.11 1.18
N CYS A 65 9.39 -12.22 1.72
CA CYS A 65 9.36 -12.48 3.15
C CYS A 65 10.74 -12.81 3.73
N GLU A 66 11.76 -13.04 2.90
CA GLU A 66 13.14 -13.29 3.34
C GLU A 66 13.90 -11.99 3.70
N ASP A 67 13.39 -10.82 3.31
CA ASP A 67 14.10 -9.54 3.39
C ASP A 67 13.71 -8.63 4.58
N VAL A 68 12.80 -9.06 5.48
CA VAL A 68 12.50 -8.30 6.71
C VAL A 68 13.61 -8.57 7.73
N ASP A 69 14.70 -7.79 7.62
CA ASP A 69 15.86 -7.82 8.51
C ASP A 69 15.41 -7.84 9.99
N GLU A 70 15.78 -8.89 10.74
CA GLU A 70 15.38 -9.13 12.14
C GLU A 70 16.12 -8.20 13.13
N ASN A 71 16.41 -6.97 12.72
CA ASN A 71 17.23 -6.04 13.49
C ASN A 71 16.37 -5.22 14.48
N TYR A 72 15.58 -5.92 15.29
CA TYR A 72 14.77 -5.31 16.35
C TYR A 72 15.18 -5.84 17.72
N ASP A 73 15.41 -4.91 18.65
CA ASP A 73 15.81 -5.25 20.01
C ASP A 73 14.69 -6.00 20.75
N ILE A 74 14.98 -7.23 21.19
CA ILE A 74 14.17 -7.99 22.13
C ILE A 74 14.90 -8.01 23.48
N ILE A 75 14.30 -7.39 24.48
CA ILE A 75 14.88 -7.29 25.82
C ILE A 75 14.25 -8.28 26.79
N LEU A 76 15.07 -8.87 27.67
CA LEU A 76 14.60 -9.68 28.78
C LEU A 76 14.11 -8.76 29.92
N THR A 77 12.84 -8.88 30.28
CA THR A 77 12.22 -8.13 31.36
C THR A 77 12.64 -8.67 32.73
N LYS A 78 12.52 -7.84 33.78
CA LYS A 78 12.76 -8.24 35.18
C LYS A 78 11.88 -9.42 35.65
N THR A 79 10.76 -9.66 34.95
CA THR A 79 9.82 -10.77 35.19
C THR A 79 10.20 -12.05 34.44
N GLY A 80 11.36 -12.10 33.76
CA GLY A 80 11.83 -13.27 33.01
C GLY A 80 11.17 -13.47 31.64
N LYS A 81 10.35 -12.51 31.17
CA LYS A 81 9.70 -12.55 29.85
C LYS A 81 10.47 -11.72 28.83
N PHE A 82 10.38 -12.07 27.56
CA PHE A 82 10.95 -11.30 26.45
C PHE A 82 9.98 -10.22 25.99
N MET A 83 10.48 -9.04 25.63
CA MET A 83 9.66 -7.92 25.18
C MET A 83 10.33 -7.13 24.05
N THR A 84 9.53 -6.71 23.06
CA THR A 84 9.93 -5.66 22.11
C THR A 84 8.90 -4.52 22.12
N SER A 85 9.34 -3.31 21.79
CA SER A 85 8.54 -2.09 21.83
C SER A 85 8.89 -1.21 20.64
N PHE A 86 7.93 -0.93 19.77
CA PHE A 86 8.17 -0.22 18.52
C PHE A 86 7.04 0.74 18.14
N TYR A 87 7.39 1.73 17.33
CA TYR A 87 6.46 2.74 16.86
C TYR A 87 5.53 2.20 15.77
N VAL A 88 4.26 2.62 15.80
CA VAL A 88 3.29 2.44 14.71
C VAL A 88 2.44 3.71 14.62
N PRO A 89 2.24 4.29 13.42
CA PRO A 89 1.37 5.45 13.23
C PRO A 89 -0.02 5.25 13.84
N SER A 90 -0.53 6.29 14.52
CA SER A 90 -1.83 6.22 15.23
C SER A 90 -3.00 5.84 14.30
N SER A 91 -2.96 6.32 13.05
CA SER A 91 -3.94 5.99 12.00
C SER A 91 -3.92 4.52 11.59
N LEU A 92 -2.83 3.79 11.87
CA LEU A 92 -2.64 2.39 11.51
C LEU A 92 -2.89 1.41 12.66
N LEU A 93 -2.93 1.87 13.92
CA LEU A 93 -3.15 1.03 15.10
C LEU A 93 -4.46 0.23 15.02
N SER A 94 -5.52 0.84 14.47
CA SER A 94 -6.83 0.20 14.32
C SER A 94 -6.80 -1.07 13.45
N TYR A 95 -5.87 -1.17 12.50
CA TYR A 95 -5.72 -2.35 11.64
C TYR A 95 -5.02 -3.53 12.32
N ILE A 96 -4.24 -3.26 13.37
CA ILE A 96 -3.68 -4.28 14.26
C ILE A 96 -4.79 -4.81 15.15
N VAL A 97 -5.62 -3.90 15.70
CA VAL A 97 -6.70 -4.26 16.63
C VAL A 97 -7.82 -5.03 15.93
N GLY A 98 -8.31 -4.53 14.80
CA GLY A 98 -9.45 -5.09 14.07
C GLY A 98 -10.81 -4.85 14.76
N ALA A 99 -11.89 -5.18 14.05
CA ALA A 99 -13.25 -5.00 14.57
C ALA A 99 -13.46 -5.83 15.84
N LYS A 100 -13.95 -5.20 16.92
CA LYS A 100 -14.14 -5.83 18.25
C LYS A 100 -12.85 -6.47 18.80
N ALA A 101 -11.67 -5.94 18.45
CA ALA A 101 -10.37 -6.48 18.81
C ALA A 101 -10.11 -7.93 18.36
N SER A 102 -10.85 -8.41 17.35
CA SER A 102 -10.78 -9.81 16.90
C SER A 102 -9.40 -10.18 16.36
N ARG A 103 -8.77 -9.26 15.62
CA ARG A 103 -7.44 -9.50 15.03
C ARG A 103 -6.34 -9.48 16.07
N LEU A 104 -6.40 -8.55 17.03
CA LEU A 104 -5.47 -8.52 18.16
C LEU A 104 -5.52 -9.82 18.95
N ARG A 105 -6.72 -10.28 19.34
CA ARG A 105 -6.90 -11.55 20.05
C ARG A 105 -6.39 -12.73 19.24
N SER A 106 -6.65 -12.74 17.94
CA SER A 106 -6.13 -13.77 17.04
C SER A 106 -4.60 -13.76 16.97
N LEU A 107 -3.97 -12.58 16.87
CA LEU A 107 -2.52 -12.44 16.89
C LEU A 107 -1.97 -12.98 18.20
N GLU A 108 -2.44 -12.48 19.35
CA GLU A 108 -2.02 -12.94 20.68
C GLU A 108 -2.18 -14.46 20.86
N GLN A 109 -3.29 -15.04 20.38
CA GLN A 109 -3.55 -16.47 20.46
C GLN A 109 -2.62 -17.29 19.55
N THR A 110 -2.42 -16.87 18.31
CA THR A 110 -1.57 -17.61 17.34
C THR A 110 -0.09 -17.53 17.67
N THR A 111 0.38 -16.39 18.19
CA THR A 111 1.80 -16.22 18.55
C THR A 111 2.09 -16.56 20.01
N ASN A 112 1.05 -16.80 20.82
CA ASN A 112 1.15 -17.00 22.26
C ASN A 112 1.96 -15.88 22.92
N THR A 113 1.59 -14.64 22.63
CA THR A 113 2.18 -13.41 23.16
C THR A 113 1.09 -12.48 23.68
N GLN A 114 1.48 -11.50 24.49
CA GLN A 114 0.65 -10.39 24.92
C GLN A 114 1.03 -9.13 24.14
N ILE A 115 0.05 -8.49 23.50
CA ILE A 115 0.27 -7.34 22.61
C ILE A 115 -0.50 -6.15 23.18
N LYS A 116 0.23 -5.15 23.70
CA LYS A 116 -0.35 -3.90 24.17
C LYS A 116 -0.28 -2.84 23.07
N VAL A 117 -1.45 -2.49 22.55
CA VAL A 117 -1.62 -1.41 21.57
C VAL A 117 -2.08 -0.13 22.29
N PRO A 118 -1.45 1.03 22.03
CA PRO A 118 -1.90 2.32 22.56
C PRO A 118 -3.35 2.64 22.13
N LYS A 119 -4.11 3.34 22.97
CA LYS A 119 -5.46 3.79 22.62
C LYS A 119 -5.42 4.90 21.55
N PRO A 120 -6.50 5.10 20.78
CA PRO A 120 -6.62 6.27 19.90
C PRO A 120 -6.43 7.55 20.72
N ASN A 121 -5.45 8.38 20.36
CA ASN A 121 -5.00 9.62 21.04
C ASN A 121 -4.06 9.44 22.25
N GLU A 122 -3.66 8.22 22.59
CA GLU A 122 -2.61 7.97 23.58
C GLU A 122 -1.26 7.86 22.86
N LYS A 123 -0.28 8.68 23.25
CA LYS A 123 1.09 8.54 22.73
C LYS A 123 1.72 7.28 23.32
N GLY A 124 2.23 6.41 22.48
CA GLY A 124 2.96 5.23 22.93
C GLY A 124 3.36 4.28 21.80
N ASN A 125 4.22 3.33 22.15
CA ASN A 125 4.66 2.27 21.27
C ASN A 125 3.80 1.02 21.44
N VAL A 126 3.67 0.24 20.37
CA VAL A 126 3.14 -1.13 20.45
C VAL A 126 4.15 -1.98 21.19
N LYS A 127 3.72 -2.66 22.24
CA LYS A 127 4.56 -3.53 23.06
C LYS A 127 4.12 -4.98 22.90
N VAL A 128 5.07 -5.85 22.58
CA VAL A 128 4.84 -7.29 22.47
C VAL A 128 5.65 -7.97 23.55
N THR A 129 5.01 -8.82 24.37
CA THR A 129 5.65 -9.57 25.45
C THR A 129 5.35 -11.06 25.29
N GLY A 130 6.34 -11.92 25.48
CA GLY A 130 6.20 -13.37 25.32
C GLY A 130 7.20 -14.15 26.14
N ASP A 131 7.00 -15.45 26.24
CA ASP A 131 7.88 -16.31 27.06
C ASP A 131 9.18 -16.69 26.35
N THR A 132 9.25 -16.53 25.03
CA THR A 132 10.46 -16.76 24.23
C THR A 132 10.67 -15.67 23.20
N GLU A 133 11.93 -15.40 22.88
CA GLU A 133 12.34 -14.44 21.84
C GLU A 133 11.67 -14.73 20.49
N ARG A 134 11.67 -16.00 20.06
CA ARG A 134 11.06 -16.44 18.80
C ARG A 134 9.55 -16.13 18.70
N LYS A 135 8.81 -16.22 19.80
CA LYS A 135 7.37 -15.88 19.83
C LYS A 135 7.15 -14.37 19.70
N VAL A 136 7.99 -13.58 20.37
CA VAL A 136 7.97 -12.11 20.29
C VAL A 136 8.33 -11.64 18.87
N ALA A 137 9.38 -12.22 18.28
CA ALA A 137 9.78 -12.00 16.90
C ALA A 137 8.65 -12.31 15.90
N SER A 138 8.03 -13.49 16.02
CA SER A 138 6.91 -13.88 15.15
C SER A 138 5.74 -12.88 15.22
N ALA A 139 5.35 -12.44 16.42
CA ALA A 139 4.31 -11.44 16.60
C ALA A 139 4.71 -10.07 16.04
N ARG A 140 5.96 -9.66 16.23
CA ARG A 140 6.52 -8.42 15.65
C ARG A 140 6.41 -8.44 14.13
N THR A 141 6.87 -9.51 13.48
CA THR A 141 6.83 -9.66 12.02
C THR A 141 5.40 -9.63 11.49
N GLN A 142 4.47 -10.36 12.13
CA GLN A 142 3.06 -10.34 11.72
C GLN A 142 2.44 -8.94 11.84
N ILE A 143 2.75 -8.18 12.90
CA ILE A 143 2.30 -6.79 13.04
C ILE A 143 2.92 -5.92 11.94
N SER A 144 4.22 -6.05 11.67
CA SER A 144 4.91 -5.31 10.59
C SER A 144 4.25 -5.55 9.24
N MET A 145 3.95 -6.80 8.89
CA MET A 145 3.27 -7.13 7.63
C MET A 145 1.89 -6.47 7.54
N ILE A 146 1.13 -6.41 8.64
CA ILE A 146 -0.17 -5.74 8.67
C ILE A 146 -0.04 -4.24 8.39
N VAL A 147 0.94 -3.59 9.03
CA VAL A 147 1.20 -2.16 8.87
C VAL A 147 1.67 -1.88 7.44
N MET A 148 2.62 -2.66 6.93
CA MET A 148 3.14 -2.54 5.56
C MET A 148 2.01 -2.69 4.53
N GLN A 149 1.20 -3.75 4.59
CA GLN A 149 0.04 -3.94 3.69
C GLN A 149 -0.95 -2.78 3.68
N ARG A 150 -1.03 -2.00 4.77
CA ARG A 150 -1.89 -0.82 4.86
C ARG A 150 -1.20 0.43 4.33
N LYS A 151 0.09 0.62 4.63
CA LYS A 151 0.91 1.67 4.02
C LYS A 151 0.97 1.51 2.49
N ASP A 152 1.13 0.28 2.01
CA ASP A 152 0.35 -0.42 0.99
C ASP A 152 -0.49 0.45 0.04
N LYS A 153 -1.57 0.93 0.64
CA LYS A 153 -2.71 1.51 -0.05
C LYS A 153 -2.72 3.03 0.05
N LEU A 154 -1.76 3.61 0.76
CA LEU A 154 -1.60 5.04 0.91
C LEU A 154 -0.76 5.57 -0.25
N SER A 155 -1.07 6.77 -0.69
CA SER A 155 -0.31 7.46 -1.72
C SER A 155 1.07 7.88 -1.20
N ILE A 156 2.08 7.81 -2.07
CA ILE A 156 3.42 8.37 -1.81
C ILE A 156 3.29 9.84 -1.43
N SER A 157 3.92 10.20 -0.31
CA SER A 157 3.87 11.53 0.31
C SER A 157 5.19 12.27 0.20
N HIS A 158 6.30 11.54 0.28
CA HIS A 158 7.65 12.07 0.30
C HIS A 158 8.55 11.24 -0.62
N PHE A 159 9.72 11.76 -0.93
CA PHE A 159 10.73 11.02 -1.69
C PHE A 159 12.11 11.59 -1.41
N VAL A 160 13.13 10.74 -1.51
CA VAL A 160 14.53 11.14 -1.49
C VAL A 160 14.96 11.48 -2.91
N SER A 161 15.58 12.64 -3.09
CA SER A 161 15.98 13.11 -4.41
C SER A 161 17.28 13.88 -4.45
N ILE A 162 17.87 13.96 -5.64
CA ILE A 162 18.98 14.86 -5.96
C ILE A 162 18.48 15.88 -6.98
N PRO A 163 18.49 17.19 -6.67
CA PRO A 163 18.07 18.22 -7.60
C PRO A 163 18.95 18.25 -8.85
N MET A 164 18.35 18.25 -10.03
CA MET A 164 19.04 18.33 -11.33
C MET A 164 18.79 19.67 -12.01
N VAL A 165 18.94 20.74 -11.23
CA VAL A 165 18.58 22.11 -11.63
C VAL A 165 19.86 22.96 -11.72
N SER A 166 20.17 23.43 -12.93
CA SER A 166 21.20 24.44 -13.20
C SER A 166 20.75 25.35 -14.34
N ASP A 167 21.31 26.56 -14.45
CA ASP A 167 20.93 27.50 -15.52
C ASP A 167 21.20 26.90 -16.92
N GLU A 168 22.27 26.11 -17.06
CA GLU A 168 22.57 25.36 -18.27
C GLU A 168 21.46 24.37 -18.62
N ILE A 169 21.05 23.53 -17.66
CA ILE A 169 20.01 22.52 -17.84
C ILE A 169 18.67 23.19 -18.16
N LYS A 170 18.29 24.25 -17.44
CA LYS A 170 17.05 24.99 -17.70
C LYS A 170 17.01 25.55 -19.13
N LEU A 171 18.10 26.19 -19.56
CA LEU A 171 18.20 26.77 -20.90
C LEU A 171 18.12 25.70 -21.99
N LYS A 172 18.83 24.59 -21.85
CA LYS A 172 18.82 23.52 -22.85
C LYS A 172 17.53 22.72 -22.85
N LEU A 173 16.90 22.50 -21.70
CA LEU A 173 15.57 21.89 -21.63
C LEU A 173 14.54 22.75 -22.36
N LYS A 174 14.57 24.07 -22.17
CA LYS A 174 13.68 24.98 -22.90
C LYS A 174 13.89 24.90 -24.42
N ARG A 175 15.15 24.90 -24.88
CA ARG A 175 15.47 24.72 -26.31
C ARG A 175 15.02 23.37 -26.85
N PHE A 176 15.16 22.31 -26.05
CA PHE A 176 14.68 20.97 -26.39
C PHE A 176 13.17 20.96 -26.57
N GLN A 177 12.43 21.55 -25.61
CA GLN A 177 10.99 21.71 -25.66
C GLN A 177 10.54 22.52 -26.90
N GLU A 178 11.16 23.67 -27.16
CA GLU A 178 10.84 24.52 -28.33
C GLU A 178 11.02 23.78 -29.66
N ARG A 179 12.08 22.97 -29.79
CA ARG A 179 12.35 22.19 -31.01
C ARG A 179 11.42 21.00 -31.20
N ILE A 180 10.87 20.43 -30.13
CA ILE A 180 9.88 19.35 -30.24
C ILE A 180 8.51 19.94 -30.56
N LEU A 181 8.16 21.06 -29.92
CA LEU A 181 6.87 21.72 -30.14
C LEU A 181 6.75 22.43 -31.50
N SER A 182 7.86 22.62 -32.24
CA SER A 182 7.80 23.17 -33.60
C SER A 182 7.18 22.21 -34.62
N ASP A 183 7.32 20.91 -34.40
CA ASP A 183 6.73 19.85 -35.22
C ASP A 183 6.37 18.65 -34.32
N PRO A 184 5.26 18.74 -33.55
CA PRO A 184 4.96 17.77 -32.50
C PRO A 184 4.39 16.47 -33.09
N SER A 185 4.98 15.34 -32.70
CA SER A 185 4.44 14.01 -32.98
C SER A 185 3.11 13.76 -32.25
N ARG A 186 2.43 12.65 -32.57
CA ARG A 186 1.13 12.30 -32.00
C ARG A 186 1.13 12.36 -30.47
N GLY A 187 0.20 13.12 -29.92
CA GLY A 187 -0.01 13.24 -28.48
C GLY A 187 0.99 14.15 -27.78
N VAL A 188 2.01 14.70 -28.45
CA VAL A 188 2.99 15.59 -27.80
C VAL A 188 2.37 16.97 -27.58
N THR A 189 2.24 17.39 -26.32
CA THR A 189 1.74 18.70 -25.90
C THR A 189 2.70 19.39 -24.94
N GLU A 190 2.58 20.71 -24.77
CA GLU A 190 3.43 21.50 -23.87
C GLU A 190 3.35 21.02 -22.41
N SER A 191 2.17 20.57 -21.97
CA SER A 191 1.94 20.12 -20.60
C SER A 191 2.64 18.81 -20.25
N LEU A 192 3.12 18.04 -21.24
CA LEU A 192 3.91 16.84 -20.99
C LEU A 192 5.25 17.13 -20.36
N PHE A 193 5.83 18.31 -20.62
CA PHE A 193 7.18 18.64 -20.20
C PHE A 193 7.23 18.96 -18.71
N GLN A 194 8.20 18.38 -18.01
CA GLN A 194 8.46 18.70 -16.61
C GLN A 194 8.87 20.17 -16.46
N LYS A 195 8.41 20.81 -15.39
CA LYS A 195 8.87 22.16 -15.04
C LYS A 195 10.39 22.15 -14.78
N PRO A 196 11.15 23.10 -15.33
CA PRO A 196 12.61 23.14 -15.14
C PRO A 196 13.04 23.20 -13.67
N GLU A 197 12.25 23.84 -12.82
CA GLU A 197 12.47 23.95 -11.36
C GLU A 197 12.24 22.63 -10.61
N LYS A 198 11.62 21.64 -11.26
CA LYS A 198 11.24 20.35 -10.68
C LYS A 198 12.10 19.19 -11.17
N LEU A 199 13.13 19.43 -11.98
CA LEU A 199 14.03 18.38 -12.44
C LEU A 199 14.80 17.79 -11.26
N HIS A 200 14.71 16.47 -11.10
CA HIS A 200 15.36 15.74 -10.03
C HIS A 200 15.61 14.29 -10.41
N LEU A 201 16.57 13.68 -9.71
CA LEU A 201 16.73 12.22 -9.64
C LEU A 201 15.94 11.72 -8.43
N THR A 202 15.00 10.81 -8.63
CA THR A 202 14.30 10.13 -7.54
C THR A 202 15.11 8.92 -7.11
N ILE A 203 15.45 8.83 -5.82
CA ILE A 203 16.24 7.72 -5.25
C ILE A 203 15.34 6.71 -4.51
N SER A 204 14.42 7.21 -3.68
CA SER A 204 13.49 6.37 -2.92
C SER A 204 12.17 7.10 -2.71
N THR A 205 11.05 6.40 -2.88
CA THR A 205 9.70 6.93 -2.65
C THR A 205 9.20 6.49 -1.28
N LEU A 206 8.53 7.40 -0.55
CA LEU A 206 8.21 7.22 0.86
C LEU A 206 6.74 7.52 1.15
N THR A 207 6.17 6.70 2.02
CA THR A 207 4.83 6.88 2.60
C THR A 207 5.00 7.18 4.08
N LEU A 208 5.16 8.46 4.40
CA LEU A 208 5.32 8.97 5.77
C LEU A 208 3.98 9.54 6.23
N VAL A 209 3.43 8.94 7.28
CA VAL A 209 2.04 9.16 7.71
C VAL A 209 1.92 10.26 8.77
N ASP A 210 3.00 10.54 9.49
CA ASP A 210 3.07 11.53 10.56
C ASP A 210 4.49 12.09 10.76
N GLU A 211 4.61 13.03 11.69
CA GLU A 211 5.87 13.72 11.99
C GLU A 211 6.95 12.80 12.59
N GLU A 212 6.56 11.70 13.24
CA GLU A 212 7.51 10.76 13.83
C GLU A 212 8.18 9.91 12.75
N GLU A 213 7.42 9.48 11.72
CA GLU A 213 8.00 8.86 10.53
C GLU A 213 8.88 9.84 9.73
N VAL A 214 8.52 11.13 9.66
CA VAL A 214 9.39 12.16 9.05
C VAL A 214 10.68 12.36 9.84
N ALA A 215 10.62 12.38 11.16
CA ALA A 215 11.81 12.45 12.01
C ALA A 215 12.70 11.21 11.84
N THR A 216 12.08 10.02 11.74
CA THR A 216 12.79 8.76 11.49
C THR A 216 13.46 8.77 10.11
N ALA A 217 12.75 9.20 9.07
CA ALA A 217 13.29 9.33 7.71
C ALA A 217 14.54 10.21 7.65
N LYS A 218 14.53 11.34 8.36
CA LYS A 218 15.70 12.22 8.50
C LYS A 218 16.87 11.50 9.17
N LYS A 219 16.60 10.82 10.30
CA LYS A 219 17.63 10.06 11.01
C LYS A 219 18.26 9.01 10.11
N VAL A 220 17.45 8.25 9.38
CA VAL A 220 17.91 7.22 8.42
C VAL A 220 18.83 7.83 7.37
N LEU A 221 18.43 8.94 6.73
CA LEU A 221 19.26 9.60 5.72
C LEU A 221 20.56 10.16 6.30
N THR A 222 20.52 10.76 7.51
CA THR A 222 21.71 11.25 8.20
C THR A 222 22.66 10.11 8.55
N THR A 223 22.16 9.00 9.09
CA THR A 223 22.97 7.82 9.40
C THR A 223 23.61 7.24 8.13
N CYS A 224 22.85 7.10 7.04
CA CYS A 224 23.39 6.66 5.75
C CYS A 224 24.51 7.60 5.25
N TYR A 225 24.34 8.91 5.43
CA TYR A 225 25.37 9.88 5.07
C TYR A 225 26.66 9.71 5.88
N GLU A 226 26.54 9.61 7.21
CA GLU A 226 27.68 9.48 8.13
C GLU A 226 28.42 8.15 7.93
N GLU A 227 27.69 7.05 7.79
CA GLU A 227 28.26 5.71 7.71
C GLU A 227 28.81 5.36 6.32
N TYR A 228 28.22 5.89 5.24
CA TYR A 228 28.51 5.46 3.89
C TYR A 228 28.87 6.61 2.94
N ILE A 229 27.97 7.56 2.73
CA ILE A 229 28.12 8.58 1.66
C ILE A 229 29.36 9.44 1.87
N SER A 230 29.63 9.85 3.12
CA SER A 230 30.77 10.71 3.47
C SER A 230 32.14 10.07 3.21
N LYS A 231 32.21 8.73 3.10
CA LYS A 231 33.44 8.00 2.77
C LYS A 231 33.77 8.04 1.27
N LEU A 232 32.74 8.05 0.43
CA LEU A 232 32.89 8.04 -1.04
C LEU A 232 32.92 9.44 -1.63
N PHE A 233 32.09 10.35 -1.11
CA PHE A 233 31.97 11.73 -1.58
C PHE A 233 32.42 12.71 -0.50
N LYS A 234 33.62 13.26 -0.67
CA LYS A 234 34.20 14.23 0.27
C LYS A 234 33.69 15.64 0.00
N ARG A 235 33.38 16.40 1.06
CA ARG A 235 32.81 17.76 0.95
C ARG A 235 33.72 18.79 0.29
N ASP A 236 35.04 18.57 0.30
CA ASP A 236 36.05 19.45 -0.28
C ASP A 236 36.27 19.21 -1.78
N LYS A 237 35.67 18.16 -2.34
CA LYS A 237 35.77 17.84 -3.76
C LYS A 237 34.50 18.23 -4.51
N HIS A 238 34.69 18.66 -5.75
CA HIS A 238 33.61 18.96 -6.67
C HIS A 238 33.32 17.73 -7.53
N TYR A 239 32.10 17.22 -7.42
CA TYR A 239 31.62 16.12 -8.23
C TYR A 239 30.48 16.63 -9.12
N LYS A 240 30.53 16.33 -10.42
CA LYS A 240 29.47 16.74 -11.36
C LYS A 240 28.65 15.55 -11.83
N ILE A 241 27.36 15.79 -11.96
CA ILE A 241 26.39 14.88 -12.57
C ILE A 241 25.99 15.49 -13.91
N HIS A 242 26.14 14.71 -14.97
CA HIS A 242 25.80 15.07 -16.33
C HIS A 242 24.45 14.48 -16.70
N LEU A 243 23.55 15.31 -17.22
CA LEU A 243 22.29 14.88 -17.83
C LEU A 243 22.48 14.81 -19.34
N LYS A 244 22.54 13.58 -19.88
CA LYS A 244 22.80 13.33 -21.29
C LYS A 244 22.07 12.10 -21.78
N GLY A 245 21.44 12.26 -22.94
CA GLY A 245 20.78 11.18 -23.64
C GLY A 245 19.39 10.90 -23.13
N LEU A 246 18.62 10.18 -23.93
CA LEU A 246 17.18 9.96 -23.75
C LEU A 246 16.81 8.48 -23.84
N GLU A 247 15.91 8.08 -22.95
CA GLU A 247 15.31 6.76 -22.92
C GLU A 247 13.83 6.86 -22.49
N ILE A 248 13.13 5.74 -22.61
CA ILE A 248 11.71 5.59 -22.31
C ILE A 248 11.53 4.48 -21.28
N MET A 249 10.48 4.60 -20.45
CA MET A 249 10.25 3.64 -19.37
C MET A 249 9.65 2.31 -19.87
N ASN A 250 8.99 2.32 -21.02
CA ASN A 250 8.39 1.17 -21.67
C ASN A 250 9.10 0.87 -23.00
N ASP A 251 8.89 -0.32 -23.58
CA ASP A 251 9.65 -0.77 -24.75
C ASP A 251 9.16 -0.21 -26.10
N ASP A 252 7.92 0.29 -26.15
CA ASP A 252 7.30 0.79 -27.38
C ASP A 252 7.44 2.32 -27.53
N PRO A 253 8.29 2.82 -28.45
CA PRO A 253 8.49 4.25 -28.66
C PRO A 253 7.30 4.94 -29.32
N THR A 254 6.34 4.22 -29.90
CA THR A 254 5.14 4.80 -30.52
C THR A 254 4.04 5.14 -29.49
N SER A 255 4.13 4.56 -28.29
CA SER A 255 3.16 4.70 -27.22
C SER A 255 3.85 4.81 -25.86
N VAL A 256 4.43 5.99 -25.59
CA VAL A 256 5.23 6.28 -24.40
C VAL A 256 4.41 7.04 -23.36
N ASN A 257 4.58 6.68 -22.09
CA ASN A 257 4.01 7.42 -20.95
C ASN A 257 5.04 8.28 -20.22
N VAL A 258 6.32 7.87 -20.23
CA VAL A 258 7.42 8.55 -19.54
C VAL A 258 8.66 8.52 -20.41
N LEU A 259 9.20 9.70 -20.70
CA LEU A 259 10.50 9.90 -21.35
C LEU A 259 11.43 10.61 -20.35
N TYR A 260 12.62 10.04 -20.17
CA TYR A 260 13.57 10.49 -19.17
C TYR A 260 14.97 10.68 -19.77
N GLY A 261 15.77 11.48 -19.09
CA GLY A 261 17.17 11.66 -19.41
C GLY A 261 18.08 10.81 -18.53
N ASN A 262 19.14 10.26 -19.14
CA ASN A 262 20.14 9.47 -18.43
C ASN A 262 21.14 10.36 -17.70
N VAL A 263 21.67 9.85 -16.59
CA VAL A 263 22.69 10.54 -15.80
C VAL A 263 23.97 9.73 -15.65
N HIS A 264 25.09 10.42 -15.63
CA HIS A 264 26.40 9.84 -15.34
C HIS A 264 27.31 10.88 -14.68
N MET A 265 28.35 10.43 -13.96
CA MET A 265 29.40 11.31 -13.43
C MET A 265 30.62 11.37 -14.37
N ASP A 266 31.52 12.32 -14.14
CA ASP A 266 32.70 12.61 -14.98
C ASP A 266 33.61 11.40 -15.25
N ASN A 267 33.72 10.46 -14.31
CA ASN A 267 34.57 9.28 -14.41
C ASN A 267 33.79 8.01 -13.99
N GLU A 268 34.28 6.87 -14.46
CA GLU A 268 33.64 5.56 -14.21
C GLU A 268 33.59 5.20 -12.73
N GLU A 269 34.66 5.51 -11.98
CA GLU A 269 34.72 5.29 -10.53
C GLU A 269 33.67 6.11 -9.76
N HIS A 270 33.54 7.43 -10.01
CA HIS A 270 32.49 8.19 -9.32
C HIS A 270 31.10 7.78 -9.80
N ASN A 271 30.95 7.33 -11.05
CA ASN A 271 29.68 6.82 -11.54
C ASN A 271 29.25 5.53 -10.82
N GLU A 272 30.19 4.61 -10.58
CA GLU A 272 29.96 3.41 -9.78
C GLU A 272 29.64 3.79 -8.32
N HIS A 273 30.42 4.69 -7.70
CA HIS A 273 30.12 5.20 -6.37
C HIS A 273 28.74 5.87 -6.30
N PHE A 274 28.33 6.59 -7.35
CA PHE A 274 27.04 7.26 -7.43
C PHE A 274 25.88 6.27 -7.45
N GLN A 275 26.01 5.20 -8.22
CA GLN A 275 25.05 4.11 -8.23
C GLN A 275 25.02 3.40 -6.86
N ASN A 276 26.17 3.12 -6.27
CA ASN A 276 26.28 2.44 -4.98
C ASN A 276 25.65 3.25 -3.85
N ILE A 277 25.87 4.57 -3.77
CA ILE A 277 25.18 5.40 -2.77
C ILE A 277 23.66 5.41 -2.99
N SER A 278 23.20 5.39 -4.24
CA SER A 278 21.78 5.43 -4.56
C SER A 278 21.08 4.14 -4.12
N ASP A 279 21.70 3.00 -4.44
CA ASP A 279 21.27 1.66 -4.01
C ASP A 279 21.29 1.56 -2.47
N THR A 280 22.35 2.05 -1.84
CA THR A 280 22.49 2.04 -0.37
C THR A 280 21.43 2.91 0.30
N ILE A 281 21.14 4.11 -0.21
CA ILE A 281 20.07 4.97 0.34
C ILE A 281 18.73 4.23 0.27
N ALA A 282 18.40 3.64 -0.88
CA ALA A 282 17.16 2.87 -1.04
C ALA A 282 17.10 1.70 -0.04
N GLU A 283 18.22 0.99 0.17
CA GLU A 283 18.32 -0.10 1.14
C GLU A 283 18.10 0.37 2.59
N TYR A 284 18.71 1.48 3.01
CA TYR A 284 18.50 2.05 4.36
C TYR A 284 17.03 2.41 4.61
N PHE A 285 16.36 2.98 3.60
CA PHE A 285 14.93 3.31 3.70
C PHE A 285 14.02 2.07 3.67
N TYR A 286 14.42 1.03 2.93
CA TYR A 286 13.73 -0.25 2.94
C TYR A 286 13.86 -0.95 4.31
N LYS A 287 15.07 -1.09 4.83
CA LYS A 287 15.34 -1.72 6.14
C LYS A 287 14.68 -1.00 7.31
N SER A 288 14.51 0.32 7.22
CA SER A 288 13.76 1.10 8.23
C SER A 288 12.24 0.96 8.13
N GLY A 289 11.71 0.27 7.12
CA GLY A 289 10.26 0.08 6.91
C GLY A 289 9.53 1.33 6.40
N LEU A 290 10.27 2.32 5.89
CA LEU A 290 9.73 3.58 5.39
C LEU A 290 9.53 3.60 3.86
N SER A 291 10.26 2.75 3.14
CA SER A 291 10.15 2.53 1.68
C SER A 291 9.82 1.07 1.38
N ARG A 292 9.28 0.82 0.19
CA ARG A 292 9.27 -0.52 -0.41
C ARG A 292 10.57 -0.78 -1.15
N LYS A 293 10.95 -2.05 -1.26
CA LYS A 293 11.94 -2.52 -2.23
C LYS A 293 11.18 -2.91 -3.49
N GLN A 294 11.36 -2.13 -4.56
CA GLN A 294 10.72 -2.40 -5.86
C GLN A 294 11.68 -3.09 -6.83
N TYR A 295 12.99 -2.80 -6.73
CA TYR A 295 14.04 -3.33 -7.59
C TYR A 295 15.33 -3.51 -6.78
N ASP A 296 16.23 -4.37 -7.25
CA ASP A 296 17.54 -4.59 -6.61
C ASP A 296 18.47 -3.38 -6.78
N ARG A 297 18.30 -2.60 -7.84
CA ARG A 297 19.09 -1.40 -8.13
C ARG A 297 18.21 -0.23 -8.50
N VAL A 298 18.59 0.96 -8.03
CA VAL A 298 17.92 2.22 -8.34
C VAL A 298 18.19 2.60 -9.79
N LYS A 299 17.15 2.67 -10.61
CA LYS A 299 17.27 3.19 -11.98
C LYS A 299 17.42 4.71 -11.93
N LEU A 300 18.64 5.21 -12.07
CA LEU A 300 18.93 6.65 -12.04
C LEU A 300 18.46 7.33 -13.32
N HIS A 301 17.44 8.18 -13.20
CA HIS A 301 16.86 8.90 -14.33
C HIS A 301 16.20 10.22 -13.92
N VAL A 302 16.21 11.20 -14.83
CA VAL A 302 15.48 12.47 -14.67
C VAL A 302 14.26 12.45 -15.58
N THR A 303 13.05 12.47 -15.03
CA THR A 303 11.84 12.54 -15.85
C THR A 303 11.74 13.89 -16.56
N LEU A 304 11.70 13.87 -17.90
CA LEU A 304 11.63 15.06 -18.74
C LEU A 304 10.23 15.28 -19.32
N MET A 305 9.57 14.20 -19.72
CA MET A 305 8.18 14.23 -20.19
C MET A 305 7.37 13.12 -19.55
N ASN A 306 6.13 13.42 -19.16
CA ASN A 306 5.22 12.43 -18.57
C ASN A 306 3.76 12.71 -18.97
N SER A 307 3.09 11.67 -19.45
CA SER A 307 1.65 11.69 -19.79
C SER A 307 0.75 12.13 -18.61
N SER A 308 1.14 11.84 -17.37
CA SER A 308 0.41 12.27 -16.17
C SER A 308 0.50 13.76 -15.87
N PHE A 309 1.40 14.51 -16.52
CA PHE A 309 1.50 15.97 -16.36
C PHE A 309 0.49 16.73 -17.23
N ARG A 310 -0.19 16.03 -18.14
CA ARG A 310 -1.26 16.60 -18.95
C ARG A 310 -2.28 17.30 -18.07
N LYS A 311 -2.75 18.45 -18.55
CA LYS A 311 -3.82 19.16 -17.87
C LYS A 311 -5.10 18.31 -17.89
N PRO A 312 -5.99 18.44 -16.90
CA PRO A 312 -7.22 17.65 -16.82
C PRO A 312 -8.13 17.78 -18.04
N GLU A 313 -8.04 18.89 -18.78
CA GLU A 313 -8.83 19.14 -19.99
C GLU A 313 -8.27 18.43 -21.24
N GLU A 314 -7.02 17.97 -21.19
CA GLU A 314 -6.37 17.25 -22.29
C GLU A 314 -6.72 15.76 -22.26
N LYS A 315 -6.73 15.14 -23.44
CA LYS A 315 -6.95 13.71 -23.58
C LYS A 315 -5.82 12.95 -22.86
N GLN A 316 -6.20 12.12 -21.90
CA GLN A 316 -5.26 11.26 -21.17
C GLN A 316 -4.84 10.08 -22.06
N GLU A 317 -3.73 10.26 -22.76
CA GLU A 317 -3.17 9.27 -23.67
C GLU A 317 -1.64 9.28 -23.68
N SER A 318 -1.06 8.16 -24.12
CA SER A 318 0.36 8.04 -24.43
C SER A 318 0.75 8.91 -25.63
N PHE A 319 2.03 9.27 -25.72
CA PHE A 319 2.58 10.06 -26.80
C PHE A 319 3.58 9.26 -27.63
N ASP A 320 3.73 9.63 -28.90
CA ASP A 320 4.73 9.06 -29.79
C ASP A 320 6.07 9.77 -29.59
N ALA A 321 7.12 9.02 -29.29
CA ALA A 321 8.47 9.51 -29.04
C ALA A 321 9.49 9.06 -30.10
N VAL A 322 9.06 8.42 -31.20
CA VAL A 322 9.98 7.88 -32.23
C VAL A 322 10.91 8.97 -32.77
N ASP A 323 10.35 10.11 -33.20
CA ASP A 323 11.14 11.21 -33.76
C ASP A 323 11.97 11.92 -32.68
N ILE A 324 11.45 12.00 -31.45
CA ILE A 324 12.17 12.57 -30.32
C ILE A 324 13.43 11.74 -30.03
N LEU A 325 13.28 10.43 -29.88
CA LEU A 325 14.39 9.51 -29.63
C LEU A 325 15.37 9.49 -30.80
N LYS A 326 14.88 9.53 -32.05
CA LYS A 326 15.74 9.56 -33.23
C LYS A 326 16.60 10.82 -33.31
N ASN A 327 16.00 11.99 -33.04
CA ASN A 327 16.67 13.28 -33.24
C ASN A 327 17.46 13.77 -32.02
N PHE A 328 17.12 13.29 -30.82
CA PHE A 328 17.67 13.78 -29.56
C PHE A 328 18.25 12.67 -28.66
N LYS A 329 18.47 11.46 -29.20
CA LYS A 329 18.99 10.29 -28.45
C LYS A 329 20.15 10.61 -27.52
N ASP A 330 21.11 11.40 -27.99
CA ASP A 330 22.36 11.74 -27.29
C ASP A 330 22.41 13.20 -26.84
N TYR A 331 21.25 13.86 -26.74
CA TYR A 331 21.16 15.28 -26.41
C TYR A 331 21.75 15.55 -25.02
N TYR A 332 22.64 16.55 -24.94
CA TYR A 332 23.29 16.95 -23.69
C TYR A 332 22.58 18.13 -23.06
N PHE A 333 21.88 17.90 -21.95
CA PHE A 333 21.13 18.93 -21.23
C PHE A 333 22.03 19.79 -20.35
N GLY A 334 23.15 19.27 -19.85
CA GLY A 334 24.09 20.04 -19.02
C GLY A 334 24.56 19.26 -17.81
N SER A 335 25.16 19.98 -16.87
CA SER A 335 25.66 19.40 -15.62
C SER A 335 25.18 20.16 -14.38
N VAL A 336 25.23 19.48 -13.24
CA VAL A 336 25.01 20.05 -11.90
C VAL A 336 26.07 19.55 -10.94
N ASP A 337 26.44 20.38 -9.97
CA ASP A 337 27.31 19.95 -8.87
C ASP A 337 26.52 19.07 -7.89
N PHE A 338 27.05 17.90 -7.55
CA PHE A 338 26.49 17.04 -6.51
C PHE A 338 26.77 17.62 -5.13
N LYS A 339 25.81 18.37 -4.59
CA LYS A 339 25.93 19.09 -3.30
C LYS A 339 25.03 18.51 -2.21
N ASN A 340 23.77 18.26 -2.53
CA ASN A 340 22.74 17.97 -1.55
C ASN A 340 21.87 16.79 -1.99
N ILE A 341 21.48 15.97 -1.01
CA ILE A 341 20.43 14.96 -1.12
C ILE A 341 19.26 15.45 -0.29
N HIS A 342 18.08 15.50 -0.90
CA HIS A 342 16.88 16.11 -0.33
C HIS A 342 15.88 15.04 0.08
N LEU A 343 15.34 15.14 1.28
CA LEU A 343 14.06 14.52 1.63
C LEU A 343 12.96 15.52 1.27
N SER A 344 12.23 15.27 0.19
CA SER A 344 11.29 16.20 -0.42
C SER A 344 9.83 15.81 -0.16
N ILE A 345 8.97 16.81 0.02
CA ILE A 345 7.52 16.63 0.17
C ILE A 345 6.89 16.69 -1.24
N ARG A 346 6.10 15.68 -1.60
CA ARG A 346 5.42 15.62 -2.90
C ARG A 346 4.40 16.75 -3.04
N PHE A 347 4.21 17.23 -4.27
CA PHE A 347 3.23 18.29 -4.63
C PHE A 347 3.43 19.67 -3.96
N THR A 348 4.61 19.93 -3.38
CA THR A 348 4.97 21.23 -2.80
C THR A 348 5.82 22.07 -3.75
N GLY A 349 5.95 23.38 -3.50
CA GLY A 349 6.72 24.33 -4.31
C GLY A 349 6.10 24.56 -5.69
N ARG A 350 5.31 25.62 -5.87
CA ARG A 350 4.61 25.86 -7.15
C ARG A 350 5.56 26.18 -8.31
N ASP A 351 6.49 27.11 -8.06
CA ASP A 351 7.45 27.64 -9.04
C ASP A 351 8.89 27.56 -8.51
N GLU A 352 9.10 26.72 -7.50
CA GLU A 352 10.40 26.44 -6.88
C GLU A 352 10.59 24.93 -6.81
N TYR A 353 11.78 24.49 -6.38
CA TYR A 353 12.00 23.08 -6.08
C TYR A 353 11.03 22.59 -4.99
N TYR A 354 10.89 21.28 -4.84
CA TYR A 354 10.06 20.70 -3.78
C TYR A 354 10.52 21.20 -2.40
N GLU A 355 9.57 21.46 -1.51
CA GLU A 355 9.88 21.80 -0.12
C GLU A 355 10.64 20.64 0.51
N ALA A 356 11.76 20.97 1.16
CA ALA A 356 12.46 20.01 1.99
C ALA A 356 11.59 19.69 3.20
N ALA A 357 11.53 18.41 3.57
CA ALA A 357 11.00 17.98 4.84
C ALA A 357 11.97 18.45 5.93
N ILE A 358 11.95 19.74 6.28
CA ILE A 358 12.69 20.30 7.41
C ILE A 358 11.93 19.93 8.69
N MET A 359 12.57 19.86 9.85
CA MET A 359 11.81 19.91 11.12
C MET A 359 11.24 21.31 11.21
N SER A 360 10.14 21.57 10.51
CA SER A 360 9.33 22.69 10.90
C SER A 360 8.75 22.33 12.26
N GLN A 361 8.98 23.17 13.26
CA GLN A 361 7.94 23.44 14.26
C GLN A 361 6.72 24.09 13.57
N ARG A 362 6.25 23.54 12.45
CA ARG A 362 5.07 23.96 11.71
C ARG A 362 4.36 22.69 11.33
N GLU A 363 3.42 22.35 12.19
CA GLU A 363 2.31 21.45 11.93
C GLU A 363 1.75 21.79 10.54
N SER A 364 1.70 20.82 9.62
CA SER A 364 0.83 20.96 8.44
C SER A 364 -0.61 20.78 8.93
N LEU A 365 -1.20 21.88 9.38
CA LEU A 365 -2.50 21.88 10.04
C LEU A 365 -3.59 21.63 8.99
N VAL A 366 -4.05 20.39 8.86
CA VAL A 366 -5.34 20.14 8.19
C VAL A 366 -6.42 20.66 9.12
N ILE A 367 -7.15 21.69 8.72
CA ILE A 367 -8.22 22.23 9.55
C ILE A 367 -9.30 21.16 9.69
N SER A 368 -9.55 20.75 10.94
CA SER A 368 -10.55 19.72 11.23
C SER A 368 -11.94 20.16 10.80
N ASP A 369 -12.82 19.19 10.52
CA ASP A 369 -14.20 19.47 10.15
C ASP A 369 -14.93 20.29 11.23
N TYR A 370 -14.58 20.07 12.48
CA TYR A 370 -15.10 20.83 13.61
C TYR A 370 -14.77 22.33 13.49
N ILE A 371 -13.51 22.67 13.17
CA ILE A 371 -13.09 24.06 13.03
C ILE A 371 -13.67 24.66 11.75
N LEU A 372 -13.66 23.94 10.62
CA LEU A 372 -14.24 24.43 9.35
C LEU A 372 -15.72 24.78 9.50
N ASN A 373 -16.49 23.92 10.18
CA ASN A 373 -17.93 24.13 10.37
C ASN A 373 -18.26 25.30 11.30
N GLN A 374 -17.34 25.72 12.17
CA GLN A 374 -17.53 26.85 13.08
C GLN A 374 -16.95 28.16 12.53
N GLN A 375 -15.95 28.07 11.65
CA GLN A 375 -15.24 29.22 11.08
C GLN A 375 -15.80 29.53 9.69
N VAL A 376 -16.98 30.15 9.66
CA VAL A 376 -17.65 30.62 8.44
C VAL A 376 -17.57 32.15 8.32
N CYS A 377 -17.58 32.64 7.09
CA CYS A 377 -17.68 34.07 6.79
C CYS A 377 -19.08 34.58 7.15
N ASP A 378 -19.18 35.69 7.87
CA ASP A 378 -20.48 36.30 8.25
C ASP A 378 -21.26 36.89 7.06
N TYR A 379 -20.66 36.90 5.86
CA TYR A 379 -21.21 37.57 4.69
C TYR A 379 -21.52 36.62 3.54
N CYS A 380 -20.67 35.62 3.27
CA CYS A 380 -20.94 34.60 2.26
C CYS A 380 -21.29 33.23 2.85
N HIS A 381 -21.25 33.08 4.17
CA HIS A 381 -21.54 31.85 4.91
C HIS A 381 -20.73 30.62 4.47
N LYS A 382 -19.67 30.82 3.68
CA LYS A 382 -18.68 29.79 3.32
C LYS A 382 -17.58 29.71 4.36
N TYR A 383 -16.88 28.58 4.40
CA TYR A 383 -15.69 28.40 5.24
C TYR A 383 -14.67 29.53 5.03
N LEU A 384 -13.99 29.93 6.11
CA LEU A 384 -12.90 30.91 6.12
C LEU A 384 -11.60 30.36 5.47
N SER A 385 -11.73 29.63 4.37
CA SER A 385 -10.65 28.95 3.64
C SER A 385 -9.98 29.80 2.55
N VAL A 386 -10.26 31.10 2.49
CA VAL A 386 -9.69 32.05 1.53
C VAL A 386 -9.22 33.30 2.27
N THR A 387 -7.96 33.67 2.09
CA THR A 387 -7.34 34.86 2.69
C THR A 387 -7.51 36.11 1.82
N PRO A 388 -7.53 37.32 2.40
CA PRO A 388 -7.36 37.61 3.83
C PRO A 388 -8.64 37.33 4.64
N VAL A 389 -8.49 36.77 5.85
CA VAL A 389 -9.58 36.61 6.83
C VAL A 389 -9.50 37.75 7.85
N ARG A 390 -10.44 38.69 7.78
CA ARG A 390 -10.44 39.94 8.57
C ARG A 390 -11.57 40.02 9.58
N VAL A 391 -11.29 40.60 10.75
CA VAL A 391 -12.26 40.91 11.81
C VAL A 391 -12.52 42.41 11.82
N TYR A 392 -13.79 42.80 11.90
CA TYR A 392 -14.22 44.20 11.91
C TYR A 392 -14.62 44.65 13.32
N PRO A 393 -14.69 45.98 13.60
CA PRO A 393 -15.06 46.49 14.93
C PRO A 393 -16.41 45.99 15.47
N ASN A 394 -17.34 45.64 14.58
CA ASN A 394 -18.63 45.02 14.91
C ASN A 394 -18.54 43.51 15.20
N ARG A 395 -17.32 42.96 15.36
CA ARG A 395 -16.97 41.55 15.59
C ARG A 395 -17.30 40.59 14.45
N ARG A 396 -17.72 41.09 13.29
CA ARG A 396 -17.96 40.24 12.11
C ARG A 396 -16.65 39.88 11.41
N ILE A 397 -16.61 38.70 10.81
CA ILE A 397 -15.47 38.13 10.11
C ILE A 397 -15.77 38.02 8.60
N LYS A 398 -14.88 38.59 7.77
CA LYS A 398 -14.91 38.44 6.31
C LYS A 398 -13.79 37.53 5.84
N CYS A 399 -14.08 36.60 4.95
CA CYS A 399 -13.06 35.88 4.19
C CYS A 399 -12.60 36.68 2.97
N GLY A 400 -11.50 36.23 2.36
CA GLY A 400 -10.90 36.88 1.19
C GLY A 400 -11.78 36.87 -0.07
N ARG A 401 -12.87 36.08 -0.10
CA ARG A 401 -13.89 36.17 -1.16
C ARG A 401 -14.73 37.45 -1.06
N CYS A 402 -14.88 37.99 0.15
CA CYS A 402 -15.74 39.14 0.46
C CYS A 402 -14.93 40.39 0.80
N SER A 403 -13.61 40.27 0.91
CA SER A 403 -12.70 41.39 1.16
C SER A 403 -12.40 42.07 -0.18
N THR A 404 -12.78 43.34 -0.33
CA THR A 404 -12.54 44.12 -1.55
C THR A 404 -11.08 44.57 -1.60
N THR A 405 -10.42 44.37 -2.74
CA THR A 405 -9.04 44.84 -3.00
C THR A 405 -8.90 46.36 -3.15
N SER A 406 -9.98 47.13 -3.05
CA SER A 406 -9.95 48.60 -3.06
C SER A 406 -9.36 49.13 -1.75
N LYS A 407 -8.20 49.77 -1.84
CA LYS A 407 -7.38 50.26 -0.71
C LYS A 407 -7.96 51.45 0.06
N GLU A 408 -9.18 51.90 -0.21
CA GLU A 408 -9.78 53.03 0.49
C GLU A 408 -10.90 52.54 1.41
N GLU A 409 -10.64 52.65 2.72
CA GLU A 409 -11.55 52.43 3.87
C GLU A 409 -11.86 51.00 4.33
N ASP A 410 -10.99 50.02 4.11
CA ASP A 410 -11.12 48.74 4.83
C ASP A 410 -10.52 48.80 6.25
N ILE A 411 -11.36 49.10 7.26
CA ILE A 411 -10.98 49.15 8.68
C ILE A 411 -10.82 47.78 9.35
N GLY A 412 -10.96 46.67 8.60
CA GLY A 412 -10.83 45.31 9.11
C GLY A 412 -9.38 44.93 9.40
N VAL A 413 -9.14 44.26 10.54
CA VAL A 413 -7.81 43.74 10.91
C VAL A 413 -7.68 42.27 10.56
N ASP A 414 -6.52 41.84 10.07
CA ASP A 414 -6.25 40.43 9.78
C ASP A 414 -6.36 39.60 11.07
N SER A 415 -7.20 38.56 11.05
CA SER A 415 -7.42 37.68 12.20
C SER A 415 -6.18 36.83 12.51
N MET A 416 -6.04 36.34 13.75
CA MET A 416 -5.01 35.33 14.06
C MET A 416 -5.21 34.06 13.22
N TYR A 417 -6.46 33.69 12.97
CA TYR A 417 -6.83 32.58 12.09
C TYR A 417 -6.35 32.78 10.64
N ASN A 418 -6.22 34.02 10.14
CA ASN A 418 -5.67 34.32 8.82
C ASN A 418 -4.26 33.74 8.62
N GLN A 419 -3.42 33.80 9.65
CA GLN A 419 -2.05 33.25 9.57
C GLN A 419 -2.06 31.72 9.56
N ILE A 420 -2.93 31.12 10.37
CA ILE A 420 -3.15 29.67 10.40
C ILE A 420 -3.67 29.21 9.04
N ALA A 421 -4.68 29.88 8.50
CA ALA A 421 -5.31 29.54 7.24
C ALA A 421 -4.33 29.54 6.05
N ARG A 422 -3.32 30.43 6.04
CA ARG A 422 -2.30 30.51 4.97
C ARG A 422 -1.41 29.28 4.88
N ILE A 423 -1.21 28.56 5.99
CA ILE A 423 -0.31 27.41 6.10
C ILE A 423 -1.07 26.09 6.30
N SER A 424 -2.40 26.14 6.18
CA SER A 424 -3.30 25.01 6.43
C SER A 424 -3.90 24.44 5.15
N PHE A 425 -4.31 23.18 5.22
CA PHE A 425 -5.07 22.52 4.16
C PHE A 425 -6.56 22.43 4.54
N PHE A 426 -7.43 22.63 3.54
CA PHE A 426 -8.87 22.69 3.70
C PHE A 426 -9.54 21.55 2.94
N LYS A 427 -10.49 20.88 3.58
CA LYS A 427 -11.42 20.00 2.85
C LYS A 427 -12.38 20.85 2.03
N CYS A 428 -12.73 20.40 0.82
CA CYS A 428 -13.72 21.06 -0.02
C CYS A 428 -15.06 21.27 0.73
N ILE A 429 -15.73 22.39 0.46
CA ILE A 429 -17.05 22.70 1.02
C ILE A 429 -18.15 21.72 0.56
N ASN A 430 -18.02 21.18 -0.66
CA ASN A 430 -18.93 20.19 -1.24
C ASN A 430 -18.52 18.74 -0.91
N LYS A 431 -17.79 18.53 0.20
CA LYS A 431 -17.41 17.18 0.66
C LYS A 431 -18.60 16.26 0.90
N PHE A 432 -19.74 16.83 1.29
CA PHE A 432 -20.99 16.09 1.47
C PHE A 432 -21.66 15.71 0.14
N ASP A 433 -21.31 16.40 -0.95
CA ASP A 433 -21.74 16.08 -2.31
C ASP A 433 -20.74 15.14 -3.02
N GLY A 434 -19.75 14.61 -2.29
CA GLY A 434 -18.80 13.60 -2.80
C GLY A 434 -17.41 14.12 -3.15
N CYS A 435 -17.10 15.40 -2.92
CA CYS A 435 -15.76 15.93 -3.23
C CYS A 435 -14.72 15.61 -2.13
N THR A 436 -13.68 14.84 -2.48
CA THR A 436 -12.62 14.42 -1.55
C THR A 436 -11.34 15.27 -1.63
N GLN A 437 -11.34 16.36 -2.39
CA GLN A 437 -10.12 17.15 -2.58
C GLN A 437 -9.71 17.91 -1.30
N LEU A 438 -8.43 17.80 -0.98
CA LEU A 438 -7.74 18.58 0.04
C LEU A 438 -7.04 19.74 -0.66
N LEU A 439 -7.37 20.96 -0.28
CA LEU A 439 -7.06 22.17 -1.04
C LEU A 439 -6.17 23.08 -0.19
N GLY A 440 -5.05 23.50 -0.78
CA GLY A 440 -4.32 24.65 -0.26
C GLY A 440 -5.13 25.94 -0.48
N ILE A 441 -4.83 26.99 0.29
CA ILE A 441 -5.60 28.24 0.29
C ILE A 441 -5.76 28.89 -1.11
N SER A 442 -4.77 28.71 -1.99
CA SER A 442 -4.81 29.21 -3.37
C SER A 442 -5.70 28.39 -4.32
N GLU A 443 -5.98 27.14 -3.96
CA GLU A 443 -6.70 26.19 -4.81
C GLU A 443 -8.20 26.20 -4.51
N VAL A 444 -8.59 26.63 -3.30
CA VAL A 444 -9.97 26.65 -2.82
C VAL A 444 -10.92 27.39 -3.78
N VAL A 445 -10.53 28.58 -4.25
CA VAL A 445 -11.40 29.41 -5.10
C VAL A 445 -11.63 28.77 -6.45
N GLU A 446 -10.59 28.21 -7.07
CA GLU A 446 -10.69 27.61 -8.39
C GLU A 446 -11.43 26.28 -8.34
N HIS A 447 -11.10 25.47 -7.32
CA HIS A 447 -11.79 24.21 -7.08
C HIS A 447 -13.30 24.40 -6.82
N GLU A 448 -13.70 25.40 -6.03
CA GLU A 448 -15.12 25.66 -5.76
C GLU A 448 -15.93 25.93 -7.04
N LYS A 449 -15.34 26.59 -8.05
CA LYS A 449 -16.02 26.89 -9.32
C LYS A 449 -16.35 25.64 -10.11
N ILE A 450 -15.40 24.70 -10.20
CA ILE A 450 -15.58 23.45 -10.94
C ILE A 450 -16.42 22.44 -10.13
N CYS A 451 -16.33 22.47 -8.80
CA CYS A 451 -17.01 21.53 -7.92
C CYS A 451 -18.54 21.72 -7.89
N LEU A 452 -19.04 22.93 -8.13
CA LEU A 452 -20.48 23.23 -8.17
C LEU A 452 -21.21 22.67 -9.41
N SER A 453 -20.49 22.24 -10.44
CA SER A 453 -21.08 21.78 -11.71
C SER A 453 -21.59 20.32 -11.71
N LYS A 454 -21.43 19.58 -10.60
CA LYS A 454 -21.69 18.12 -10.49
C LYS A 454 -21.10 17.26 -11.62
N LYS A 455 -20.12 17.77 -12.39
CA LYS A 455 -19.32 16.96 -13.31
C LYS A 455 -18.24 16.22 -12.52
N HIS A 456 -18.66 15.25 -11.72
CA HIS A 456 -17.82 14.09 -11.48
C HIS A 456 -17.98 13.21 -12.72
N ALA A 457 -16.96 13.18 -13.58
CA ALA A 457 -16.97 12.33 -14.76
C ALA A 457 -17.15 10.87 -14.32
N LYS A 458 -18.38 10.36 -14.45
CA LYS A 458 -18.65 8.94 -14.68
C LYS A 458 -18.36 8.71 -16.16
N THR A 459 -17.33 7.95 -16.47
CA THR A 459 -17.23 7.26 -17.77
C THR A 459 -17.87 5.89 -17.57
N GLU A 460 -19.15 5.77 -17.92
CA GLU A 460 -19.78 4.48 -18.20
C GLU A 460 -20.05 4.38 -19.70
N ASP A 461 -19.85 3.16 -20.18
CA ASP A 461 -20.05 2.67 -21.53
C ASP A 461 -21.53 2.68 -21.94
N THR A 462 -21.72 2.83 -23.25
CA THR A 462 -22.83 2.34 -24.10
C THR A 462 -24.18 3.10 -24.25
N THR A 463 -24.41 3.41 -25.53
CA THR A 463 -25.64 3.32 -26.36
C THR A 463 -26.74 4.39 -26.26
N GLU A 464 -27.04 4.93 -27.45
CA GLU A 464 -28.17 5.78 -27.81
C GLU A 464 -29.52 5.12 -27.50
N THR A 465 -30.47 5.87 -26.91
CA THR A 465 -31.78 6.16 -27.54
C THR A 465 -32.57 7.17 -26.70
N THR A 466 -33.54 7.77 -27.37
CA THR A 466 -34.21 9.05 -27.11
C THR A 466 -35.45 8.96 -26.18
N ASN A 467 -35.78 10.13 -25.61
CA ASN A 467 -37.13 10.69 -25.37
C ASN A 467 -37.96 10.38 -24.09
N ILE A 468 -38.33 11.51 -23.44
CA ILE A 468 -39.65 11.92 -22.90
C ILE A 468 -40.07 11.50 -21.46
N SER A 469 -40.08 12.54 -20.61
CA SER A 469 -41.00 12.97 -19.53
C SER A 469 -41.54 12.04 -18.43
N ASP A 470 -41.52 12.63 -17.22
CA ASP A 470 -42.57 12.70 -16.20
C ASP A 470 -42.64 11.71 -15.01
N GLN A 471 -42.63 12.34 -13.83
CA GLN A 471 -43.47 12.13 -12.64
C GLN A 471 -43.12 11.07 -11.57
N ASN A 472 -42.82 11.63 -10.39
CA ASN A 472 -43.51 11.47 -9.10
C ASN A 472 -43.29 10.27 -8.15
N ASP A 473 -43.22 10.69 -6.87
CA ASP A 473 -43.66 10.08 -5.60
C ASP A 473 -42.88 8.86 -5.08
N ALA A 474 -42.05 8.96 -4.02
CA ALA A 474 -42.25 9.37 -2.62
C ALA A 474 -42.75 8.24 -1.69
N ILE A 475 -42.27 8.34 -0.44
CA ILE A 475 -42.85 7.83 0.83
C ILE A 475 -42.38 6.43 1.28
N SER A 476 -42.05 6.10 2.55
CA SER A 476 -41.63 6.81 3.78
C SER A 476 -41.69 5.78 4.96
N ILE A 477 -40.98 6.06 6.07
CA ILE A 477 -41.40 5.82 7.49
C ILE A 477 -41.35 4.34 7.97
N ALA A 478 -40.98 3.94 9.20
CA ALA A 478 -40.77 4.50 10.55
C ALA A 478 -39.91 3.49 11.36
N GLN A 479 -38.97 3.87 12.24
CA GLN A 479 -39.12 4.12 13.71
C GLN A 479 -39.55 2.88 14.55
N ASN A 480 -39.09 2.61 15.78
CA ASN A 480 -38.14 3.22 16.73
C ASN A 480 -38.08 2.35 18.03
N VAL A 481 -37.20 2.74 18.99
CA VAL A 481 -37.22 2.53 20.48
C VAL A 481 -36.61 1.19 20.99
N SER A 482 -35.43 1.07 21.64
CA SER A 482 -34.84 1.58 22.93
C SER A 482 -35.45 0.91 24.20
N VAL A 483 -34.80 0.54 25.32
CA VAL A 483 -33.77 1.14 26.21
C VAL A 483 -33.20 0.05 27.18
N LEU A 484 -31.95 0.28 27.64
CA LEU A 484 -31.16 -0.08 28.87
C LEU A 484 -31.91 -0.60 30.15
N ASP A 485 -31.29 -1.19 31.21
CA ASP A 485 -29.91 -1.22 31.73
C ASP A 485 -29.70 -2.33 32.82
N ASP A 486 -28.44 -2.45 33.28
CA ASP A 486 -27.95 -2.75 34.66
C ASP A 486 -27.22 -4.05 35.05
N VAL A 487 -26.22 -3.81 35.91
CA VAL A 487 -25.05 -4.57 36.39
C VAL A 487 -25.33 -5.22 37.76
N VAL A 488 -24.56 -6.26 38.18
CA VAL A 488 -23.94 -6.47 39.52
C VAL A 488 -23.13 -7.80 39.55
N LEU A 489 -22.25 -7.91 40.55
CA LEU A 489 -20.96 -8.58 40.69
C LEU A 489 -20.97 -9.63 41.84
N LEU A 490 -19.96 -10.53 41.85
CA LEU A 490 -19.25 -11.20 42.98
C LEU A 490 -19.58 -12.66 43.44
N ASN A 491 -18.54 -13.51 43.26
CA ASN A 491 -17.74 -14.32 44.22
C ASN A 491 -18.17 -15.65 44.89
N ASP A 492 -17.17 -16.56 44.84
CA ASP A 492 -16.54 -17.41 45.88
C ASP A 492 -16.95 -18.89 46.15
N SER A 493 -16.03 -19.80 45.73
CA SER A 493 -15.13 -20.67 46.53
C SER A 493 -15.64 -21.70 47.59
N GLN A 494 -15.21 -22.97 47.41
CA GLN A 494 -14.50 -23.88 48.35
C GLN A 494 -14.94 -25.38 48.40
N THR A 495 -13.94 -26.18 48.79
CA THR A 495 -13.57 -27.62 48.72
C THR A 495 -14.08 -28.57 49.84
N ILE A 496 -13.93 -29.91 49.69
CA ILE A 496 -13.18 -30.89 50.56
C ILE A 496 -13.64 -32.40 50.46
N ASN A 497 -12.66 -33.32 50.29
CA ASN A 497 -12.44 -34.75 50.73
C ASN A 497 -13.49 -35.89 50.49
N GLU A 498 -13.22 -37.21 50.41
CA GLU A 498 -12.04 -38.13 50.35
C GLU A 498 -12.52 -39.60 50.03
N THR A 499 -11.60 -40.45 49.53
CA THR A 499 -11.45 -41.94 49.71
C THR A 499 -12.18 -43.03 48.88
N SER A 500 -11.33 -43.80 48.16
CA SER A 500 -11.18 -45.28 48.01
C SER A 500 -12.11 -46.18 47.18
N ALA A 501 -11.55 -46.58 46.01
CA ALA A 501 -11.23 -47.95 45.53
C ALA A 501 -12.27 -48.90 44.86
N ASN A 502 -11.82 -49.39 43.69
CA ASN A 502 -12.04 -50.68 42.99
C ASN A 502 -13.03 -50.83 41.81
N ILE A 503 -12.45 -50.65 40.60
CA ILE A 503 -12.42 -51.50 39.37
C ILE A 503 -13.62 -52.44 39.10
N THR A 504 -14.38 -52.18 38.02
CA THR A 504 -14.43 -52.96 36.76
C THR A 504 -15.49 -52.41 35.80
N GLU A 505 -15.24 -52.61 34.50
CA GLU A 505 -15.87 -52.04 33.31
C GLU A 505 -17.41 -52.15 33.23
N ILE A 506 -18.06 -51.02 32.94
CA ILE A 506 -19.33 -50.95 32.21
C ILE A 506 -19.21 -49.75 31.25
N VAL A 507 -19.17 -50.05 29.95
CA VAL A 507 -19.32 -49.05 28.88
C VAL A 507 -20.81 -48.93 28.61
N GLU A 508 -21.42 -47.81 29.01
CA GLU A 508 -22.64 -47.24 28.43
C GLU A 508 -22.74 -45.75 28.86
N GLU A 509 -23.14 -44.90 27.91
CA GLU A 509 -23.35 -43.43 27.97
C GLU A 509 -24.01 -42.91 29.28
N PRO A 510 -23.89 -41.61 29.71
CA PRO A 510 -24.09 -40.41 28.87
C PRO A 510 -23.44 -39.06 29.31
N ASN A 511 -23.61 -38.05 28.43
CA ASN A 511 -23.69 -36.59 28.69
C ASN A 511 -22.56 -35.87 29.46
N ASP A 512 -21.79 -35.03 28.75
CA ASP A 512 -21.58 -33.67 29.24
C ASP A 512 -21.61 -32.62 28.11
N VAL A 513 -22.39 -31.59 28.38
CA VAL A 513 -22.79 -30.49 27.52
C VAL A 513 -21.66 -29.46 27.52
N THR A 514 -20.94 -29.35 26.40
CA THR A 514 -20.21 -28.13 26.05
C THR A 514 -20.65 -27.64 24.68
N ASN A 515 -21.90 -27.18 24.58
CA ASN A 515 -22.42 -26.51 23.39
C ASN A 515 -21.77 -25.14 23.21
N LYS A 516 -20.58 -25.10 22.60
CA LYS A 516 -20.29 -24.08 21.59
C LYS A 516 -20.71 -24.68 20.25
N THR A 517 -21.94 -24.43 19.83
CA THR A 517 -22.46 -24.86 18.52
C THR A 517 -21.64 -24.20 17.42
N GLN A 518 -20.58 -24.87 16.96
CA GLN A 518 -19.87 -24.49 15.75
C GLN A 518 -20.83 -24.81 14.59
N LYS A 519 -21.45 -23.77 13.99
CA LYS A 519 -22.40 -23.96 12.88
C LYS A 519 -21.72 -24.70 11.73
N LEU A 520 -22.18 -25.92 11.47
CA LEU A 520 -21.77 -26.78 10.35
C LEU A 520 -22.30 -26.19 9.04
N VAL A 521 -21.60 -26.45 7.92
CA VAL A 521 -22.12 -26.11 6.59
C VAL A 521 -22.82 -27.31 5.97
N HIS A 522 -23.96 -27.07 5.33
CA HIS A 522 -24.69 -28.13 4.61
C HIS A 522 -24.22 -28.21 3.16
N CYS A 523 -23.63 -29.34 2.79
CA CYS A 523 -23.18 -29.61 1.42
C CYS A 523 -24.30 -30.21 0.57
N LEU A 524 -24.35 -29.85 -0.72
CA LEU A 524 -25.22 -30.50 -1.68
C LEU A 524 -24.73 -31.94 -1.96
N PRO A 525 -25.61 -32.96 -1.88
CA PRO A 525 -25.22 -34.34 -2.12
C PRO A 525 -24.83 -34.58 -3.59
N LEU A 526 -23.96 -35.56 -3.84
CA LEU A 526 -23.55 -36.06 -5.16
C LEU A 526 -22.90 -35.03 -6.11
N MET A 527 -22.30 -33.97 -5.57
CA MET A 527 -21.58 -32.94 -6.33
C MET A 527 -20.04 -33.11 -6.33
N GLY A 528 -19.53 -34.16 -5.68
CA GLY A 528 -18.11 -34.50 -5.69
C GLY A 528 -17.65 -35.16 -6.99
N SER A 529 -16.33 -35.34 -7.12
CA SER A 529 -15.69 -36.05 -8.22
C SER A 529 -15.07 -37.36 -7.72
N SER A 530 -14.89 -38.35 -8.61
CA SER A 530 -14.23 -39.62 -8.26
C SER A 530 -12.72 -39.49 -8.03
N GLU A 531 -12.12 -38.40 -8.54
CA GLU A 531 -10.70 -38.07 -8.43
C GLU A 531 -10.50 -36.56 -8.21
N VAL A 532 -9.30 -36.17 -7.77
CA VAL A 532 -8.90 -34.76 -7.61
C VAL A 532 -8.77 -34.08 -8.97
N GLN A 533 -9.37 -32.90 -9.13
CA GLN A 533 -9.24 -32.11 -10.37
C GLN A 533 -8.14 -31.06 -10.23
N LEU A 534 -7.12 -31.10 -11.10
CA LEU A 534 -6.17 -30.00 -11.24
C LEU A 534 -6.86 -28.84 -11.96
N MET A 535 -6.82 -27.65 -11.37
CA MET A 535 -7.48 -26.47 -11.94
C MET A 535 -6.50 -25.32 -12.14
N ASN A 536 -6.76 -24.54 -13.18
CA ASN A 536 -6.22 -23.19 -13.30
C ASN A 536 -7.07 -22.19 -12.48
N ASP A 537 -6.56 -20.97 -12.33
CA ASP A 537 -7.23 -19.90 -11.60
C ASP A 537 -8.64 -19.58 -12.12
N THR A 538 -8.81 -19.54 -13.44
CA THR A 538 -10.08 -19.15 -14.08
C THR A 538 -11.16 -20.21 -13.86
N GLU A 539 -10.81 -21.48 -13.96
CA GLU A 539 -11.70 -22.61 -13.67
C GLU A 539 -12.10 -22.65 -12.20
N LEU A 540 -11.14 -22.42 -11.30
CA LEU A 540 -11.40 -22.41 -9.87
C LEU A 540 -12.27 -21.22 -9.46
N ILE A 541 -12.03 -20.03 -10.01
CA ILE A 541 -12.86 -18.85 -9.78
C ILE A 541 -14.29 -19.10 -10.27
N LYS A 542 -14.46 -19.70 -11.45
CA LYS A 542 -15.79 -20.10 -11.97
C LYS A 542 -16.48 -21.10 -11.04
N LEU A 543 -15.75 -22.10 -10.54
CA LEU A 543 -16.28 -23.09 -9.61
C LEU A 543 -16.71 -22.47 -8.27
N LEU A 544 -16.03 -21.41 -7.82
CA LEU A 544 -16.28 -20.70 -6.57
C LEU A 544 -17.19 -19.47 -6.73
N GLN A 545 -17.85 -19.30 -7.88
CA GLN A 545 -18.88 -18.26 -8.01
C GLN A 545 -20.06 -18.58 -7.08
N ALA A 546 -20.38 -17.63 -6.20
CA ALA A 546 -21.46 -17.81 -5.23
C ALA A 546 -22.81 -17.79 -5.94
N ASP A 547 -23.65 -18.79 -5.64
CA ASP A 547 -25.07 -18.75 -6.01
C ASP A 547 -25.77 -17.72 -5.11
N PRO A 548 -26.40 -16.66 -5.68
CA PRO A 548 -27.12 -15.65 -4.92
C PRO A 548 -28.30 -16.21 -4.10
N LYS A 549 -28.78 -17.43 -4.41
CA LYS A 549 -29.85 -18.10 -3.66
C LYS A 549 -29.41 -18.66 -2.31
N VAL A 550 -28.10 -18.83 -2.10
CA VAL A 550 -27.53 -19.43 -0.88
C VAL A 550 -26.82 -18.34 -0.07
N THR A 551 -27.57 -17.67 0.81
CA THR A 551 -27.09 -16.53 1.60
C THR A 551 -26.55 -16.92 2.97
N GLU A 552 -27.05 -18.02 3.54
CA GLU A 552 -26.74 -18.52 4.88
C GLU A 552 -26.07 -19.90 4.86
N ARG A 553 -25.29 -20.22 5.91
CA ARG A 553 -24.54 -21.50 6.04
C ARG A 553 -25.44 -22.72 6.22
N ASP A 554 -26.67 -22.48 6.69
CA ASP A 554 -27.65 -23.52 6.99
C ASP A 554 -28.39 -23.98 5.71
N VAL A 555 -28.21 -23.27 4.59
CA VAL A 555 -28.75 -23.62 3.27
C VAL A 555 -27.78 -24.54 2.52
N PRO A 556 -28.25 -25.67 1.92
CA PRO A 556 -27.40 -26.55 1.13
C PRO A 556 -26.70 -25.80 -0.01
N GLY A 557 -25.38 -25.93 -0.08
CA GLY A 557 -24.54 -25.27 -1.08
C GLY A 557 -23.40 -26.15 -1.55
N LEU A 558 -22.73 -25.75 -2.64
CA LEU A 558 -21.59 -26.49 -3.17
C LEU A 558 -20.41 -26.42 -2.18
N CYS A 559 -19.93 -27.58 -1.73
CA CYS A 559 -18.74 -27.71 -0.90
C CYS A 559 -17.54 -28.07 -1.76
N VAL A 560 -16.49 -27.25 -1.69
CA VAL A 560 -15.25 -27.46 -2.45
C VAL A 560 -14.07 -27.42 -1.49
N VAL A 561 -13.27 -28.48 -1.47
CA VAL A 561 -12.02 -28.52 -0.72
C VAL A 561 -10.88 -28.32 -1.71
N VAL A 562 -10.11 -27.25 -1.51
CA VAL A 562 -9.03 -26.81 -2.39
C VAL A 562 -7.68 -27.07 -1.74
N LEU A 563 -6.82 -27.86 -2.39
CA LEU A 563 -5.40 -27.99 -2.05
C LEU A 563 -4.56 -27.00 -2.87
N PHE A 564 -3.94 -26.05 -2.18
CA PHE A 564 -2.90 -25.20 -2.74
C PHE A 564 -1.57 -25.90 -2.59
N TYR A 565 -0.96 -26.29 -3.71
CA TYR A 565 0.27 -27.08 -3.73
C TYR A 565 1.32 -26.44 -4.62
N SER A 566 2.58 -26.85 -4.48
CA SER A 566 3.63 -26.58 -5.45
C SER A 566 4.24 -27.88 -5.92
N LYS A 567 4.46 -28.01 -7.24
CA LYS A 567 5.15 -29.15 -7.82
C LYS A 567 6.59 -29.27 -7.33
N TYR A 568 7.19 -28.19 -6.85
CA TYR A 568 8.58 -28.15 -6.40
C TYR A 568 8.73 -28.37 -4.88
N CYS A 569 7.63 -28.42 -4.13
CA CYS A 569 7.65 -28.44 -2.67
C CYS A 569 7.59 -29.87 -2.11
N PRO A 570 8.59 -30.32 -1.31
CA PRO A 570 8.59 -31.64 -0.69
C PRO A 570 7.39 -31.88 0.25
N PHE A 571 6.91 -30.84 0.94
CA PHE A 571 5.75 -30.97 1.82
C PHE A 571 4.46 -31.19 1.03
N SER A 572 4.34 -30.56 -0.15
CA SER A 572 3.19 -30.77 -1.03
C SER A 572 3.15 -32.20 -1.58
N THR A 573 4.32 -32.76 -1.89
CA THR A 573 4.42 -34.12 -2.41
C THR A 573 4.15 -35.18 -1.35
N ILE A 574 4.48 -34.90 -0.08
CA ILE A 574 4.11 -35.77 1.06
C ILE A 574 2.59 -35.76 1.29
N ALA A 575 1.94 -34.60 1.15
CA ALA A 575 0.49 -34.47 1.31
C ALA A 575 -0.32 -35.09 0.15
N ALA A 576 0.26 -35.15 -1.05
CA ALA A 576 -0.39 -35.56 -2.28
C ALA A 576 -1.14 -36.91 -2.20
N PRO A 577 -0.54 -38.05 -1.79
CA PRO A 577 -1.24 -39.33 -1.75
C PRO A 577 -2.42 -39.35 -0.78
N HIS A 578 -2.30 -38.66 0.37
CA HIS A 578 -3.39 -38.53 1.33
C HIS A 578 -4.54 -37.66 0.79
N TYR A 579 -4.21 -36.61 0.03
CA TYR A 579 -5.20 -35.77 -0.59
C TYR A 579 -5.90 -36.46 -1.78
N ASN A 580 -5.15 -37.20 -2.60
CA ASN A 580 -5.66 -37.95 -3.74
C ASN A 580 -6.68 -39.04 -3.34
N ALA A 581 -6.60 -39.55 -2.09
CA ALA A 581 -7.54 -40.53 -1.56
C ALA A 581 -8.88 -39.92 -1.07
N LEU A 582 -8.95 -38.61 -0.77
CA LEU A 582 -10.14 -37.96 -0.22
C LEU A 582 -11.41 -38.01 -1.09
N PRO A 583 -11.36 -37.93 -2.43
CA PRO A 583 -12.56 -38.03 -3.26
C PRO A 583 -13.33 -39.33 -3.05
N ARG A 584 -12.63 -40.43 -2.71
CA ARG A 584 -13.27 -41.72 -2.37
C ARG A 584 -13.93 -41.70 -0.99
N ALA A 585 -13.40 -40.93 -0.06
CA ALA A 585 -13.93 -40.80 1.30
C ALA A 585 -15.13 -39.84 1.38
N PHE A 586 -15.22 -38.85 0.48
CA PHE A 586 -16.23 -37.79 0.50
C PHE A 586 -16.85 -37.56 -0.89
N PRO A 587 -17.77 -38.43 -1.35
CA PRO A 587 -18.40 -38.31 -2.67
C PRO A 587 -19.30 -37.06 -2.82
N ASP A 588 -19.72 -36.46 -1.71
CA ASP A 588 -20.55 -35.25 -1.68
C ASP A 588 -19.73 -33.94 -1.72
N VAL A 589 -18.40 -34.02 -1.59
CA VAL A 589 -17.51 -32.86 -1.54
C VAL A 589 -16.64 -32.84 -2.79
N LYS A 590 -16.48 -31.68 -3.41
CA LYS A 590 -15.62 -31.55 -4.59
C LYS A 590 -14.16 -31.29 -4.19
N LEU A 591 -13.23 -32.10 -4.68
CA LEU A 591 -11.81 -32.04 -4.35
C LEU A 591 -11.02 -31.49 -5.55
N VAL A 592 -10.33 -30.37 -5.35
CA VAL A 592 -9.58 -29.69 -6.42
C VAL A 592 -8.21 -29.24 -5.93
N ALA A 593 -7.22 -29.25 -6.82
CA ALA A 593 -5.87 -28.78 -6.51
C ALA A 593 -5.41 -27.69 -7.48
N ILE A 594 -4.76 -26.66 -6.95
CA ILE A 594 -4.25 -25.52 -7.72
C ILE A 594 -2.77 -25.29 -7.40
N ASN A 595 -1.98 -25.04 -8.45
CA ASN A 595 -0.55 -24.74 -8.29
C ASN A 595 -0.37 -23.31 -7.77
N ALA A 596 -0.02 -23.19 -6.50
CA ALA A 596 0.19 -21.91 -5.83
C ALA A 596 1.33 -21.09 -6.47
N MET A 597 2.31 -21.72 -7.11
CA MET A 597 3.42 -21.00 -7.75
C MET A 597 3.04 -20.35 -9.09
N MET A 598 1.94 -20.78 -9.71
CA MET A 598 1.50 -20.21 -11.00
C MET A 598 0.41 -19.15 -10.82
N TYR A 599 -0.38 -19.24 -9.74
CA TYR A 599 -1.61 -18.47 -9.59
C TYR A 599 -1.62 -17.61 -8.30
N HIS A 600 -0.65 -16.69 -8.19
CA HIS A 600 -0.39 -15.90 -6.97
C HIS A 600 -1.56 -15.00 -6.53
N LEU A 601 -2.33 -14.43 -7.46
CA LEU A 601 -3.44 -13.54 -7.11
C LEU A 601 -4.51 -14.25 -6.27
N PHE A 602 -4.82 -15.50 -6.62
CA PHE A 602 -5.80 -16.32 -5.91
C PHE A 602 -5.28 -16.75 -4.52
N ASN A 603 -3.96 -16.96 -4.38
CA ASN A 603 -3.32 -17.22 -3.09
C ASN A 603 -3.47 -16.05 -2.13
N THR A 604 -3.21 -14.83 -2.60
CA THR A 604 -3.30 -13.61 -1.77
C THR A 604 -4.73 -13.38 -1.29
N GLN A 605 -5.74 -13.57 -2.15
CA GLN A 605 -7.15 -13.43 -1.78
C GLN A 605 -7.56 -14.39 -0.66
N ASN A 606 -6.98 -15.60 -0.63
CA ASN A 606 -7.34 -16.66 0.31
C ASN A 606 -6.33 -16.81 1.48
N GLY A 607 -5.38 -15.87 1.65
CA GLY A 607 -4.42 -15.89 2.75
C GLY A 607 -3.47 -17.10 2.73
N ILE A 608 -3.06 -17.52 1.53
CA ILE A 608 -2.12 -18.63 1.34
C ILE A 608 -0.69 -18.07 1.39
N VAL A 609 -0.02 -18.29 2.52
CA VAL A 609 1.35 -17.83 2.79
C VAL A 609 2.39 -18.94 2.56
N GLY A 610 1.94 -20.20 2.45
CA GLY A 610 2.81 -21.34 2.24
C GLY A 610 2.05 -22.56 1.74
N VAL A 611 2.79 -23.51 1.18
CA VAL A 611 2.27 -24.77 0.63
C VAL A 611 2.84 -25.98 1.38
N PRO A 612 2.08 -27.08 1.52
CA PRO A 612 0.69 -27.22 1.11
C PRO A 612 -0.28 -26.48 2.05
N SER A 613 -1.33 -25.88 1.50
CA SER A 613 -2.43 -25.30 2.28
C SER A 613 -3.76 -25.88 1.82
N LEU A 614 -4.61 -26.33 2.75
CA LEU A 614 -5.91 -26.92 2.45
C LEU A 614 -7.04 -26.05 2.98
N LEU A 615 -7.95 -25.63 2.11
CA LEU A 615 -9.11 -24.78 2.48
C LEU A 615 -10.42 -25.46 2.08
N LEU A 616 -11.45 -25.29 2.91
CA LEU A 616 -12.83 -25.66 2.58
C LEU A 616 -13.63 -24.41 2.21
N PHE A 617 -14.36 -24.49 1.11
CA PHE A 617 -15.30 -23.48 0.64
C PHE A 617 -16.72 -24.04 0.64
N HIS A 618 -17.68 -23.17 0.95
CA HIS A 618 -19.12 -23.42 0.83
C HIS A 618 -19.74 -22.25 0.08
N ASN A 619 -20.41 -22.54 -1.03
CA ASN A 619 -21.00 -21.54 -1.93
C ASN A 619 -20.03 -20.38 -2.26
N GLY A 620 -18.79 -20.71 -2.63
CA GLY A 620 -17.77 -19.72 -2.98
C GLY A 620 -17.12 -18.97 -1.82
N ARG A 621 -17.56 -19.18 -0.58
CA ARG A 621 -17.00 -18.54 0.63
C ARG A 621 -16.10 -19.49 1.40
N SER A 622 -14.93 -19.03 1.84
CA SER A 622 -14.03 -19.82 2.69
C SER A 622 -14.66 -20.08 4.05
N VAL A 623 -14.75 -21.36 4.44
CA VAL A 623 -15.35 -21.85 5.69
C VAL A 623 -14.28 -22.09 6.74
N GLY A 624 -13.15 -22.66 6.33
CA GLY A 624 -12.06 -23.01 7.23
C GLY A 624 -10.78 -23.37 6.48
N LYS A 625 -9.66 -23.23 7.20
CA LYS A 625 -8.32 -23.62 6.74
C LYS A 625 -7.82 -24.75 7.63
N PHE A 626 -7.19 -25.76 7.03
CA PHE A 626 -6.53 -26.83 7.74
C PHE A 626 -5.31 -26.29 8.48
N ASN A 627 -5.24 -26.56 9.79
CA ASN A 627 -4.18 -26.05 10.68
C ASN A 627 -3.34 -27.18 11.30
N GLY A 628 -3.44 -28.42 10.79
CA GLY A 628 -2.65 -29.54 11.28
C GLY A 628 -1.21 -29.51 10.75
N SER A 629 -0.27 -30.04 11.53
CA SER A 629 1.14 -30.21 11.13
C SER A 629 1.37 -31.47 10.28
N GLU A 630 0.43 -32.42 10.32
CA GLU A 630 0.49 -33.71 9.63
C GLU A 630 -0.57 -33.77 8.54
N TYR A 631 -0.14 -34.09 7.32
CA TYR A 631 -0.99 -34.13 6.14
C TYR A 631 -1.44 -35.56 5.81
N THR A 632 -2.15 -36.20 6.75
CA THR A 632 -2.67 -37.57 6.58
C THR A 632 -4.15 -37.60 6.20
N LEU A 633 -4.61 -38.74 5.67
CA LEU A 633 -5.99 -38.94 5.26
C LEU A 633 -6.95 -38.78 6.45
N GLU A 634 -6.56 -39.28 7.63
CA GLU A 634 -7.34 -39.21 8.86
C GLU A 634 -7.49 -37.76 9.32
N LYS A 635 -6.41 -36.97 9.30
CA LYS A 635 -6.44 -35.56 9.71
C LYS A 635 -7.26 -34.71 8.74
N PHE A 636 -7.15 -34.95 7.44
CA PHE A 636 -7.99 -34.30 6.44
C PHE A 636 -9.47 -34.67 6.60
N SER A 637 -9.76 -35.95 6.86
CA SER A 637 -11.12 -36.42 7.10
C SER A 637 -11.73 -35.79 8.35
N GLN A 638 -10.97 -35.70 9.45
CA GLN A 638 -11.37 -34.99 10.67
C GLN A 638 -11.66 -33.51 10.40
N PHE A 639 -10.85 -32.86 9.54
CA PHE A 639 -11.07 -31.47 9.17
C PHE A 639 -12.37 -31.27 8.37
N ILE A 640 -12.65 -32.14 7.40
CA ILE A 640 -13.89 -32.08 6.61
C ILE A 640 -15.10 -32.38 7.52
N TYR A 641 -15.04 -33.45 8.32
CA TYR A 641 -16.10 -33.81 9.28
C TYR A 641 -16.40 -32.66 10.24
N LYS A 642 -15.38 -32.02 10.81
CA LYS A 642 -15.53 -30.90 11.76
C LYS A 642 -16.33 -29.72 11.19
N HIS A 643 -16.28 -29.48 9.88
CA HIS A 643 -16.94 -28.33 9.26
C HIS A 643 -18.23 -28.69 8.54
N THR A 644 -18.35 -29.92 8.02
CA THR A 644 -19.50 -30.35 7.20
C THR A 644 -20.44 -31.31 7.94
N GLY A 645 -19.96 -31.99 8.99
CA GLY A 645 -20.69 -33.07 9.67
C GLY A 645 -20.78 -34.37 8.86
N ILE A 646 -20.19 -34.43 7.66
CA ILE A 646 -20.23 -35.61 6.79
C ILE A 646 -19.16 -36.60 7.27
N PRO A 647 -19.52 -37.83 7.70
CA PRO A 647 -18.54 -38.83 8.09
C PRO A 647 -17.81 -39.36 6.84
N ALA A 648 -16.52 -39.65 6.99
CA ALA A 648 -15.77 -40.35 5.93
C ALA A 648 -16.30 -41.78 5.79
N VAL A 649 -16.35 -42.28 4.55
CA VAL A 649 -16.68 -43.68 4.29
C VAL A 649 -15.60 -44.58 4.92
N GLU A 650 -15.98 -45.43 5.89
CA GLU A 650 -15.08 -46.18 6.79
C GLU A 650 -14.09 -47.14 6.10
N SER A 651 -14.25 -47.43 4.81
CA SER A 651 -13.41 -48.36 4.06
C SER A 651 -12.28 -47.72 3.23
N VAL A 652 -12.01 -46.41 3.40
CA VAL A 652 -11.06 -45.70 2.54
C VAL A 652 -9.68 -45.59 3.20
N ALA A 653 -8.73 -46.33 2.64
CA ALA A 653 -7.30 -46.19 2.92
C ALA A 653 -6.56 -45.58 1.73
N VAL A 654 -5.34 -45.11 1.97
CA VAL A 654 -4.42 -44.71 0.89
C VAL A 654 -3.92 -45.95 0.16
N THR A 655 -4.05 -45.94 -1.16
CA THR A 655 -3.68 -47.03 -2.07
C THR A 655 -2.48 -46.64 -2.93
N SER A 656 -1.84 -47.61 -3.60
CA SER A 656 -0.73 -47.34 -4.52
C SER A 656 -1.10 -46.40 -5.67
N ALA A 657 -2.37 -46.41 -6.12
CA ALA A 657 -2.86 -45.51 -7.15
C ALA A 657 -2.83 -44.03 -6.71
N ASP A 658 -2.98 -43.75 -5.41
CA ASP A 658 -2.98 -42.39 -4.89
C ASP A 658 -1.59 -41.73 -4.93
N PHE A 659 -0.53 -42.54 -4.86
CA PHE A 659 0.84 -42.06 -5.04
C PHE A 659 1.13 -41.62 -6.47
N ALA A 660 0.45 -42.21 -7.44
CA ALA A 660 0.55 -41.82 -8.85
C ALA A 660 -0.35 -40.62 -9.20
N GLY A 661 -1.26 -40.22 -8.29
CA GLY A 661 -2.46 -39.43 -8.58
C GLY A 661 -2.26 -38.06 -9.25
N PRO A 662 -3.36 -37.31 -9.49
CA PRO A 662 -3.31 -36.06 -10.26
C PRO A 662 -2.34 -35.04 -9.65
N VAL A 663 -2.28 -34.96 -8.31
CA VAL A 663 -1.21 -34.26 -7.60
C VAL A 663 -0.04 -35.22 -7.40
N THR A 664 1.13 -34.84 -7.88
CA THR A 664 2.32 -35.71 -7.90
C THR A 664 2.95 -35.85 -6.51
N ASN A 665 3.38 -37.07 -6.17
CA ASN A 665 4.09 -37.39 -4.93
C ASN A 665 5.62 -37.21 -5.02
N ILE A 666 6.14 -36.73 -6.14
CA ILE A 666 7.57 -36.48 -6.38
C ILE A 666 7.75 -35.01 -6.77
N PRO A 667 8.75 -34.30 -6.21
CA PRO A 667 9.04 -32.93 -6.61
C PRO A 667 9.47 -32.87 -8.08
N ALA A 668 8.86 -31.97 -8.85
CA ALA A 668 9.25 -31.70 -10.22
C ALA A 668 10.67 -31.10 -10.25
N LYS A 669 11.46 -31.50 -11.25
CA LYS A 669 12.79 -30.96 -11.53
C LYS A 669 12.74 -30.38 -12.93
N ASP A 670 12.46 -29.08 -13.01
CA ASP A 670 12.45 -28.36 -14.29
C ASP A 670 13.77 -27.62 -14.49
N TYR A 671 14.15 -27.42 -15.76
CA TYR A 671 15.33 -26.67 -16.13
C TYR A 671 14.95 -25.22 -16.41
N ASP A 672 15.70 -24.27 -15.84
CA ASP A 672 15.52 -22.85 -16.13
C ASP A 672 16.24 -22.49 -17.45
N LEU A 673 15.46 -22.31 -18.50
CA LEU A 673 15.94 -21.98 -19.84
C LEU A 673 16.61 -20.59 -19.89
N PHE A 674 16.13 -19.63 -19.10
CA PHE A 674 16.71 -18.28 -19.03
C PHE A 674 18.08 -18.32 -18.35
N LEU A 675 18.23 -19.14 -17.31
CA LEU A 675 19.51 -19.36 -16.67
C LEU A 675 20.52 -19.95 -17.66
N ILE A 676 20.12 -20.98 -18.42
CA ILE A 676 20.99 -21.61 -19.44
C ILE A 676 21.40 -20.59 -20.52
N LEU A 677 20.45 -19.79 -21.01
CA LEU A 677 20.74 -18.74 -22.00
C LEU A 677 21.67 -17.65 -21.44
N SER A 678 21.51 -17.29 -20.16
CA SER A 678 22.36 -16.32 -19.48
C SER A 678 23.81 -16.83 -19.36
N TRP A 679 23.99 -18.10 -18.98
CA TRP A 679 25.31 -18.73 -18.98
C TRP A 679 25.95 -18.75 -20.37
N PHE A 680 25.18 -19.08 -21.40
CA PHE A 680 25.68 -19.06 -22.77
C PHE A 680 26.13 -17.65 -23.20
N PHE A 681 25.35 -16.62 -22.89
CA PHE A 681 25.70 -15.23 -23.16
C PHE A 681 26.98 -14.80 -22.43
N ILE A 682 27.10 -15.12 -21.13
CA ILE A 682 28.29 -14.80 -20.33
C ILE A 682 29.53 -15.51 -20.89
N ILE A 683 29.42 -16.77 -21.27
CA ILE A 683 30.55 -17.53 -21.85
C ILE A 683 30.97 -16.93 -23.20
N LEU A 684 30.00 -16.55 -24.05
CA LEU A 684 30.29 -15.96 -25.35
C LEU A 684 30.96 -14.58 -25.20
N CYS A 685 30.42 -13.71 -24.35
CA CYS A 685 31.01 -12.42 -24.05
C CYS A 685 32.40 -12.58 -23.39
N GLY A 686 32.52 -13.47 -22.41
CA GLY A 686 33.78 -13.78 -21.73
C GLY A 686 34.85 -14.29 -22.70
N GLY A 687 34.49 -15.20 -23.60
CA GLY A 687 35.36 -15.67 -24.68
C GLY A 687 35.78 -14.55 -25.61
N TYR A 688 34.85 -13.70 -26.05
CA TYR A 688 35.16 -12.55 -26.89
C TYR A 688 36.16 -11.59 -26.23
N TYR A 689 35.90 -11.18 -24.97
CA TYR A 689 36.81 -10.30 -24.24
C TYR A 689 38.15 -10.97 -23.93
N PHE A 690 38.15 -12.28 -23.67
CA PHE A 690 39.38 -13.05 -23.49
C PHE A 690 40.26 -12.99 -24.74
N THR A 691 39.70 -13.16 -25.95
CA THR A 691 40.48 -13.03 -27.21
C THR A 691 41.05 -11.63 -27.45
N LYS A 692 40.45 -10.59 -26.86
CA LYS A 692 40.96 -9.20 -26.91
C LYS A 692 41.94 -8.88 -25.79
N SER A 693 42.07 -9.76 -24.79
CA SER A 693 42.92 -9.53 -23.63
C SER A 693 44.42 -9.60 -23.98
N ARG A 694 45.24 -8.97 -23.14
CA ARG A 694 46.71 -9.08 -23.22
C ARG A 694 47.20 -10.51 -22.97
N TRP A 695 46.45 -11.27 -22.15
CA TRP A 695 46.79 -12.64 -21.81
C TRP A 695 46.66 -13.55 -23.02
N TRP A 696 45.64 -13.37 -23.85
CA TRP A 696 45.50 -14.10 -25.10
C TRP A 696 46.62 -13.80 -26.09
N LYS A 697 47.00 -12.52 -26.22
CA LYS A 697 48.16 -12.14 -27.06
C LYS A 697 49.44 -12.82 -26.58
N TRP A 698 49.70 -12.78 -25.27
CA TRP A 698 50.84 -13.45 -24.67
C TRP A 698 50.82 -14.98 -24.89
N ILE A 699 49.67 -15.64 -24.72
CA ILE A 699 49.52 -17.09 -24.99
C ILE A 699 49.84 -17.40 -26.46
N ILE A 700 49.29 -16.63 -27.41
CA ILE A 700 49.53 -16.83 -28.85
C ILE A 700 51.00 -16.61 -29.18
N GLU A 701 51.62 -15.55 -28.64
CA GLU A 701 53.05 -15.25 -28.84
C GLU A 701 53.94 -16.36 -28.26
N SER A 702 53.63 -16.88 -27.07
CA SER A 702 54.35 -18.00 -26.46
C SER A 702 54.21 -19.29 -27.27
N VAL A 703 53.02 -19.61 -27.77
CA VAL A 703 52.80 -20.79 -28.64
C VAL A 703 53.59 -20.65 -29.94
N GLN A 704 53.56 -19.47 -30.57
CA GLN A 704 54.32 -19.19 -31.80
C GLN A 704 55.84 -19.19 -31.57
N SER A 705 56.31 -18.77 -30.39
CA SER A 705 57.72 -18.86 -30.01
C SER A 705 58.13 -20.32 -29.87
N ASN A 706 57.40 -21.11 -29.08
CA ASN A 706 57.71 -22.53 -28.86
C ASN A 706 57.64 -23.34 -30.16
N TRP A 707 56.72 -23.00 -31.07
CA TRP A 707 56.64 -23.64 -32.38
C TRP A 707 57.89 -23.35 -33.22
N ARG A 708 58.32 -22.09 -33.30
CA ARG A 708 59.53 -21.69 -34.02
C ARG A 708 60.78 -22.33 -33.43
N ASP A 709 60.89 -22.38 -32.11
CA ASP A 709 62.02 -23.04 -31.43
C ASP A 709 62.04 -24.55 -31.71
N SER A 710 60.88 -25.21 -31.74
CA SER A 710 60.76 -26.63 -32.09
C SER A 710 61.16 -26.91 -33.54
N GLU A 711 60.80 -26.03 -34.47
CA GLU A 711 61.17 -26.14 -35.89
C GLU A 711 62.68 -25.92 -36.12
N VAL A 712 63.30 -24.99 -35.38
CA VAL A 712 64.75 -24.78 -35.38
C VAL A 712 65.48 -26.00 -34.81
N HIS A 713 65.00 -26.59 -33.70
CA HIS A 713 65.56 -27.81 -33.14
C HIS A 713 65.45 -29.01 -34.10
N ALA A 714 64.31 -29.17 -34.78
CA ALA A 714 64.14 -30.22 -35.81
C ALA A 714 65.09 -30.04 -37.01
N GLN A 715 65.38 -28.80 -37.41
CA GLN A 715 66.34 -28.52 -38.48
C GLN A 715 67.80 -28.77 -38.05
N HIS A 716 68.13 -28.55 -36.78
CA HIS A 716 69.45 -28.86 -36.24
C HIS A 716 69.71 -30.38 -36.12
N GLU A 717 68.70 -31.20 -35.83
CA GLU A 717 68.83 -32.68 -35.81
C GLU A 717 69.03 -33.29 -37.21
N HIS A 718 68.76 -32.56 -38.29
CA HIS A 718 69.01 -33.02 -39.67
C HIS A 718 70.40 -32.63 -40.20
N LEU A 719 71.24 -31.98 -39.40
CA LEU A 719 72.58 -31.52 -39.77
C LEU A 719 73.73 -32.18 -39.00
N ASP A 720 73.44 -33.16 -38.13
CA ASP A 720 74.42 -34.04 -37.48
C ASP A 720 74.40 -35.47 -38.05
#